data_AF-A0A495LL28-F1
#
_entry.id   AF-A0A495LL28-F1
#
_cell.length_a   1.000
_cell.length_b   1.000
_cell.length_c   1.000
_cell.angle_alpha   90.00
_cell.angle_beta   90.00
_cell.angle_gamma   90.00
#
_symmetry.space_group_name_H-M   'P 1'
#
loop_
_entity.id
_entity.type
_entity.pdbx_description
1 polymer ?
#
loop_
_entity_poly.entity_id
_entity_poly.type
_entity_poly.pdbx_seq_one_letter_code
_entity_poly.pdbx_strand_id
1 'polypeptide(L)'
;MAKVFRFHDGSNNIEDWQTSTAYGKNAIEAIQDPNGSSANKEITSIPSPFARIDLVKTAFENLVDTNQVDGKTIFHKMVSDCFDVGEIFFNIDTLKEKVNIIIWDKTNDLNKLLQSPNKKHQLLGETLKLYLEQDAKAYNFDKIERLYLLNYKLGENELNIIGGTSPASLFFTSANKLNVDIRFGTDIVFDDLYQPLYKRDFNYVKFIFGIRKFMPRFNPLFKAVDDYLQMNYTMLTHDQRNILNNYTLENFNTEFEKLTTGSDGSIVEILDFPLRKKTERPSNIQDNSGFVIDSKKCKDGIKPLVLPIDDFSEKIIYTTALWDKKNRAEVFDDKPLKERKLPFSNSIYPYLTISDLLEPYIIRTIYPIHKEKFFDGNFSLNSGEISKGFLLPIKKEYFDYFNIEDLQGVTADGKKTLEIKQASTGGVHVTLRIPIQDKKYVTYERTYYPPANEYQITEPDLNRNRGAIIENQFGLTLFPFIKLADDRQNFYRVAFMDRDILEHNKNNKYVLQFYKNDQNKEVKEKAAKQRSEKSIDFISTKYYVIEEGFDYIEVKNNWANGIIIPLFKTLPQGSSEFTFAVDFGTTNTHIEYRKDNGDPKPFEINENDLQTATLYDSKNPATIKSINAVRANNLTDLIFQEFIPQELNKNSEFHFPQRTIINSKKHLDLNKDTYALSDFNIPFVYEKYVIPDSSCIRTNLKWSDYTTNPNEIKVIDAYFENLLFLIRNKTLLNGGDLNRTKLIWLYPSSMSMYRIRLLESKWNELFKKYINTSIAPEKISESIAPFYYYNTHLGVNALANPVVSIDIGGGTTDVVVYTNNNSELLTSFRFAANAIFGDAFGRSSKINGFILKYIDQIKHLLESNNQYDLLKVLDAVKKDGKSEDIIAFFFSIEKNKKIIDNNIPISFSKDLKLNGDFKIVFLLFYTSIIYHIAKLMKSKKLNHPRYITFSGTGSKIINIADSSDKLNALTELTQLIFKQVFEENLVSKIELKQDENPKEISCKGALMFPHSEKTNIEVIKSVLLGSKEEMLIPDTSKSYNQIDSKIENDVIEEYNNFIDWFFTLNKELSFKNNFGINQTHLEAYKECLKENALDNLKIALQEKKKELKGDLDENIDETLFFYPLIGGINHLVYNIHSELNSQTV
;
A
#
# COMPACT_ATOMS: atom_id res chain seq x y z
N MET A 1 -23.22 50.41 -90.51
CA MET A 1 -24.13 50.75 -89.40
C MET A 1 -23.32 50.77 -88.12
N ALA A 2 -22.95 51.95 -87.63
CA ALA A 2 -22.20 52.12 -86.39
C ALA A 2 -23.15 51.90 -85.18
N LYS A 3 -22.75 51.06 -84.24
CA LYS A 3 -23.49 50.85 -82.98
C LYS A 3 -23.15 51.99 -82.02
N VAL A 4 -24.17 52.72 -81.58
CA VAL A 4 -24.03 53.74 -80.54
C VAL A 4 -24.10 53.05 -79.17
N PHE A 5 -23.06 53.14 -78.35
CA PHE A 5 -23.11 52.72 -76.95
C PHE A 5 -23.75 53.83 -76.10
N ARG A 6 -24.88 53.54 -75.43
CA ARG A 6 -25.62 54.49 -74.58
C ARG A 6 -26.04 53.85 -73.26
N PHE A 7 -26.17 54.66 -72.21
CA PHE A 7 -26.67 54.27 -70.89
C PHE A 7 -28.02 54.94 -70.50
N HIS A 8 -28.65 55.78 -71.35
CA HIS A 8 -29.91 56.51 -71.05
C HIS A 8 -30.61 57.15 -72.29
N ASP A 9 -31.89 57.50 -72.15
CA ASP A 9 -32.74 58.22 -73.14
C ASP A 9 -32.61 59.76 -73.00
N GLY A 10 -31.80 60.41 -73.83
CA GLY A 10 -31.64 61.86 -73.88
C GLY A 10 -31.04 62.36 -75.21
N SER A 11 -31.38 63.59 -75.62
CA SER A 11 -31.30 64.10 -77.01
C SER A 11 -29.99 64.79 -77.44
N ASN A 12 -28.83 64.44 -76.88
CA ASN A 12 -27.54 65.02 -77.30
C ASN A 12 -26.70 63.98 -78.06
N ASN A 13 -26.66 64.11 -79.39
CA ASN A 13 -25.95 63.18 -80.28
C ASN A 13 -24.44 63.48 -80.30
N ILE A 14 -23.65 62.62 -79.65
CA ILE A 14 -22.19 62.57 -79.80
C ILE A 14 -21.84 61.31 -80.62
N GLU A 15 -21.10 61.46 -81.71
CA GLU A 15 -20.63 60.36 -82.56
C GLU A 15 -19.10 60.22 -82.45
N ASP A 16 -18.63 58.98 -82.25
CA ASP A 16 -17.23 58.56 -82.10
C ASP A 16 -16.52 59.03 -80.80
N TRP A 17 -15.19 58.90 -80.72
CA TRP A 17 -14.37 59.34 -79.57
C TRP A 17 -14.34 60.87 -79.43
N GLN A 18 -15.30 61.41 -78.69
CA GLN A 18 -15.33 62.83 -78.30
C GLN A 18 -15.29 63.00 -76.78
N THR A 19 -14.91 64.20 -76.33
CA THR A 19 -14.84 64.59 -74.92
C THR A 19 -16.24 64.54 -74.28
N SER A 20 -16.47 63.63 -73.34
CA SER A 20 -17.72 63.59 -72.55
C SER A 20 -17.57 64.36 -71.23
N THR A 21 -18.71 64.73 -70.64
CA THR A 21 -18.76 65.27 -69.27
C THR A 21 -18.91 64.11 -68.27
N ALA A 22 -18.32 64.26 -67.08
CA ALA A 22 -18.43 63.28 -66.01
C ALA A 22 -19.90 63.13 -65.55
N TYR A 23 -20.32 61.91 -65.23
CA TYR A 23 -21.68 61.63 -64.74
C TYR A 23 -21.94 62.37 -63.42
N GLY A 24 -23.01 63.17 -63.37
CA GLY A 24 -23.47 63.83 -62.15
C GLY A 24 -24.32 62.90 -61.28
N LYS A 25 -24.47 63.25 -59.99
CA LYS A 25 -25.18 62.47 -58.96
C LYS A 25 -26.58 62.00 -59.39
N ASN A 26 -27.34 62.85 -60.08
CA ASN A 26 -28.69 62.52 -60.57
C ASN A 26 -28.71 61.43 -61.68
N ALA A 27 -27.63 61.29 -62.46
CA ALA A 27 -27.54 60.26 -63.50
C ALA A 27 -27.22 58.88 -62.92
N ILE A 28 -26.55 58.84 -61.76
CA ILE A 28 -26.23 57.62 -61.01
C ILE A 28 -27.48 57.12 -60.27
N GLU A 29 -28.26 58.03 -59.66
CA GLU A 29 -29.51 57.72 -58.96
C GLU A 29 -30.62 57.18 -59.89
N ALA A 30 -30.55 57.45 -61.20
CA ALA A 30 -31.54 56.99 -62.18
C ALA A 30 -31.34 55.53 -62.66
N ILE A 31 -30.28 54.84 -62.20
CA ILE A 31 -29.99 53.45 -62.58
C ILE A 31 -30.90 52.51 -61.76
N GLN A 32 -31.98 52.01 -62.35
CA GLN A 32 -32.82 50.98 -61.73
C GLN A 32 -32.23 49.58 -61.92
N ASP A 33 -32.14 48.81 -60.83
CA ASP A 33 -31.76 47.39 -60.84
C ASP A 33 -32.88 46.54 -61.46
N PRO A 34 -32.65 45.88 -62.62
CA PRO A 34 -33.68 45.10 -63.31
C PRO A 34 -34.08 43.78 -62.61
N ASN A 35 -33.42 43.37 -61.50
CA ASN A 35 -33.67 42.08 -60.84
C ASN A 35 -34.15 42.17 -59.37
N GLY A 36 -34.53 43.35 -58.87
CA GLY A 36 -35.24 43.48 -57.60
C GLY A 36 -34.56 42.82 -56.40
N SER A 37 -33.46 43.39 -55.90
CA SER A 37 -32.93 43.12 -54.55
C SER A 37 -32.68 41.64 -54.19
N SER A 38 -32.44 40.76 -55.19
CA SER A 38 -32.12 39.35 -54.95
C SER A 38 -30.65 39.18 -54.55
N ALA A 39 -30.37 38.40 -53.50
CA ALA A 39 -29.01 38.21 -52.94
C ALA A 39 -28.03 37.44 -53.85
N ASN A 40 -28.51 36.92 -54.99
CA ASN A 40 -27.74 36.03 -55.88
C ASN A 40 -26.74 36.76 -56.80
N LYS A 41 -26.82 38.09 -56.95
CA LYS A 41 -25.86 38.88 -57.74
C LYS A 41 -25.60 40.23 -57.08
N GLU A 42 -24.33 40.53 -56.82
CA GLU A 42 -23.92 41.86 -56.32
C GLU A 42 -24.13 42.95 -57.38
N ILE A 43 -24.34 44.19 -56.94
CA ILE A 43 -24.42 45.37 -57.81
C ILE A 43 -23.00 45.68 -58.33
N THR A 44 -22.70 45.33 -59.58
CA THR A 44 -21.32 45.36 -60.13
C THR A 44 -20.99 46.61 -60.98
N SER A 45 -21.77 47.69 -60.90
CA SER A 45 -21.65 48.82 -61.83
C SER A 45 -21.27 50.16 -61.17
N ILE A 46 -20.32 50.15 -60.22
CA ILE A 46 -19.70 51.38 -59.70
C ILE A 46 -18.24 51.42 -60.17
N PRO A 47 -17.85 52.36 -61.05
CA PRO A 47 -16.49 52.41 -61.62
C PRO A 47 -15.47 53.04 -60.66
N SER A 48 -15.44 52.62 -59.39
CA SER A 48 -14.51 53.13 -58.37
C SER A 48 -13.65 52.01 -57.77
N PRO A 49 -12.34 52.24 -57.53
CA PRO A 49 -11.51 51.29 -56.79
C PRO A 49 -11.95 51.11 -55.32
N PHE A 50 -12.82 52.00 -54.81
CA PHE A 50 -13.39 51.94 -53.45
C PHE A 50 -14.86 51.52 -53.44
N ALA A 51 -15.39 50.94 -54.52
CA ALA A 51 -16.81 50.58 -54.67
C ALA A 51 -17.36 49.74 -53.51
N ARG A 52 -16.56 48.88 -52.86
CA ARG A 52 -17.01 48.08 -51.71
C ARG A 52 -17.33 48.93 -50.47
N ILE A 53 -16.60 50.01 -50.23
CA ILE A 53 -16.88 50.93 -49.12
C ILE A 53 -18.23 51.62 -49.36
N ASP A 54 -18.49 52.03 -50.60
CA ASP A 54 -19.75 52.68 -50.98
C ASP A 54 -20.95 51.72 -50.91
N LEU A 55 -20.83 50.50 -51.46
CA LEU A 55 -21.89 49.50 -51.42
C LEU A 55 -22.31 49.12 -49.99
N VAL A 56 -21.33 48.94 -49.09
CA VAL A 56 -21.63 48.62 -47.68
C VAL A 56 -22.31 49.81 -46.99
N LYS A 57 -21.85 51.04 -47.21
CA LYS A 57 -22.50 52.25 -46.69
C LYS A 57 -23.95 52.36 -47.20
N THR A 58 -24.16 52.18 -48.50
CA THR A 58 -25.49 52.20 -49.14
C THR A 58 -26.39 51.09 -48.59
N ALA A 59 -25.82 49.91 -48.27
CA ALA A 59 -26.57 48.83 -47.63
C ALA A 59 -27.09 49.22 -46.24
N PHE A 60 -26.27 49.91 -45.42
CA PHE A 60 -26.75 50.47 -44.16
C PHE A 60 -27.88 51.48 -44.36
N GLU A 61 -27.72 52.41 -45.31
CA GLU A 61 -28.76 53.41 -45.65
C GLU A 61 -30.08 52.73 -46.06
N ASN A 62 -30.01 51.71 -46.91
CA ASN A 62 -31.19 50.99 -47.40
C ASN A 62 -31.93 50.24 -46.27
N LEU A 63 -31.20 49.57 -45.38
CA LEU A 63 -31.81 48.89 -44.22
C LEU A 63 -32.45 49.87 -43.24
N VAL A 64 -31.85 51.06 -43.08
CA VAL A 64 -32.41 52.14 -42.25
C VAL A 64 -33.69 52.69 -42.89
N ASP A 65 -33.67 52.99 -44.18
CA ASP A 65 -34.83 53.53 -44.91
C ASP A 65 -36.01 52.55 -44.95
N THR A 66 -35.72 51.25 -45.07
CA THR A 66 -36.74 50.19 -45.03
C THR A 66 -37.15 49.80 -43.61
N ASN A 67 -36.42 50.27 -42.59
CA ASN A 67 -36.59 49.94 -41.17
C ASN A 67 -36.63 48.41 -40.90
N GLN A 68 -35.81 47.63 -41.60
CA GLN A 68 -35.71 46.17 -41.47
C GLN A 68 -34.29 45.74 -41.10
N VAL A 69 -34.11 45.26 -39.86
CA VAL A 69 -32.82 44.76 -39.34
C VAL A 69 -32.58 43.29 -39.72
N ASP A 70 -33.66 42.50 -39.83
CA ASP A 70 -33.65 41.08 -40.17
C ASP A 70 -34.20 40.84 -41.58
N GLY A 71 -33.52 39.98 -42.35
CA GLY A 71 -33.94 39.68 -43.72
C GLY A 71 -32.88 38.93 -44.52
N LYS A 72 -33.16 38.74 -45.82
CA LYS A 72 -32.33 37.93 -46.74
C LYS A 72 -31.96 38.66 -48.03
N THR A 73 -32.03 39.99 -48.04
CA THR A 73 -31.64 40.79 -49.22
C THR A 73 -30.12 40.91 -49.31
N ILE A 74 -29.61 41.36 -50.46
CA ILE A 74 -28.18 41.65 -50.61
C ILE A 74 -27.67 42.70 -49.59
N PHE A 75 -28.53 43.64 -49.17
CA PHE A 75 -28.20 44.63 -48.15
C PHE A 75 -28.02 43.99 -46.76
N HIS A 76 -28.86 43.01 -46.42
CA HIS A 76 -28.70 42.22 -45.18
C HIS A 76 -27.38 41.43 -45.20
N LYS A 77 -27.04 40.83 -46.36
CA LYS A 77 -25.75 40.15 -46.53
C LYS A 77 -24.57 41.11 -46.30
N MET A 78 -24.55 42.24 -47.00
CA MET A 78 -23.44 43.20 -46.93
C MET A 78 -23.24 43.76 -45.52
N VAL A 79 -24.33 44.03 -44.78
CA VAL A 79 -24.26 44.48 -43.39
C VAL A 79 -23.81 43.35 -42.45
N SER A 80 -24.29 42.12 -42.64
CA SER A 80 -23.83 40.95 -41.88
C SER A 80 -22.34 40.71 -42.10
N ASP A 81 -21.89 40.60 -43.34
CA ASP A 81 -20.48 40.37 -43.68
C ASP A 81 -19.59 41.53 -43.17
N CYS A 82 -20.11 42.76 -43.14
CA CYS A 82 -19.42 43.90 -42.53
C CYS A 82 -19.17 43.67 -41.03
N PHE A 83 -20.18 43.18 -40.31
CA PHE A 83 -20.01 42.85 -38.89
C PHE A 83 -19.14 41.61 -38.68
N ASP A 84 -19.12 40.65 -39.61
CA ASP A 84 -18.19 39.50 -39.56
C ASP A 84 -16.73 39.98 -39.60
N VAL A 85 -16.41 40.91 -40.49
CA VAL A 85 -15.07 41.52 -40.56
C VAL A 85 -14.70 42.20 -39.24
N GLY A 86 -15.62 42.97 -38.66
CA GLY A 86 -15.39 43.60 -37.36
C GLY A 86 -15.23 42.58 -36.21
N GLU A 87 -15.94 41.46 -36.25
CA GLU A 87 -15.86 40.41 -35.24
C GLU A 87 -14.56 39.61 -35.36
N ILE A 88 -14.02 39.46 -36.57
CA ILE A 88 -12.67 38.91 -36.81
C ILE A 88 -11.60 39.85 -36.24
N PHE A 89 -11.70 41.17 -36.44
CA PHE A 89 -10.80 42.12 -35.78
C PHE A 89 -10.90 42.04 -34.25
N PHE A 90 -12.12 41.95 -33.73
CA PHE A 90 -12.38 41.88 -32.30
C PHE A 90 -11.82 40.60 -31.65
N ASN A 91 -11.85 39.47 -32.34
CA ASN A 91 -11.35 38.16 -31.88
C ASN A 91 -10.00 37.78 -32.50
N ILE A 92 -9.20 38.73 -32.98
CA ILE A 92 -8.00 38.42 -33.78
C ILE A 92 -7.01 37.49 -33.06
N ASP A 93 -6.94 37.55 -31.72
CA ASP A 93 -5.97 36.78 -30.94
C ASP A 93 -6.21 35.27 -31.02
N THR A 94 -7.47 34.82 -31.10
CA THR A 94 -7.82 33.41 -31.27
C THR A 94 -7.67 32.94 -32.72
N LEU A 95 -7.50 33.89 -33.65
CA LEU A 95 -7.45 33.67 -35.09
C LEU A 95 -6.05 33.89 -35.70
N LYS A 96 -5.00 34.15 -34.90
CA LYS A 96 -3.63 34.45 -35.39
C LYS A 96 -3.05 33.40 -36.34
N GLU A 97 -3.43 32.13 -36.18
CA GLU A 97 -3.00 31.05 -37.08
C GLU A 97 -3.70 31.11 -38.44
N LYS A 98 -4.91 31.68 -38.50
CA LYS A 98 -5.77 31.74 -39.69
C LYS A 98 -5.74 33.11 -40.40
N VAL A 99 -5.53 34.20 -39.66
CA VAL A 99 -5.66 35.58 -40.16
C VAL A 99 -4.48 36.44 -39.71
N ASN A 100 -3.98 37.32 -40.57
CA ASN A 100 -3.12 38.45 -40.20
C ASN A 100 -3.65 39.78 -40.71
N ILE A 101 -3.19 40.88 -40.11
CA ILE A 101 -3.55 42.25 -40.48
C ILE A 101 -2.46 42.83 -41.38
N ILE A 102 -2.84 43.38 -42.52
CA ILE A 102 -1.98 44.08 -43.47
C ILE A 102 -2.31 45.56 -43.42
N ILE A 103 -1.29 46.41 -43.39
CA ILE A 103 -1.43 47.86 -43.39
C ILE A 103 -1.30 48.36 -44.83
N TRP A 104 -2.25 49.18 -45.27
CA TRP A 104 -2.13 50.02 -46.45
C TRP A 104 -2.02 51.48 -46.01
N ASP A 105 -0.86 52.08 -46.19
CA ASP A 105 -0.57 53.47 -45.83
C ASP A 105 -0.85 54.39 -47.02
N LYS A 106 -1.84 55.27 -46.87
CA LYS A 106 -2.34 56.12 -47.95
C LYS A 106 -1.23 56.96 -48.57
N THR A 107 -0.27 57.44 -47.79
CA THR A 107 0.78 58.32 -48.30
C THR A 107 1.91 57.50 -48.89
N ASN A 108 2.44 56.54 -48.13
CA ASN A 108 3.62 55.78 -48.51
C ASN A 108 3.34 54.83 -49.68
N ASP A 109 2.24 54.07 -49.64
CA ASP A 109 1.95 53.06 -50.65
C ASP A 109 1.42 53.67 -51.95
N LEU A 110 0.69 54.79 -51.87
CA LEU A 110 0.30 55.56 -53.05
C LEU A 110 1.54 56.18 -53.73
N ASN A 111 2.46 56.76 -52.96
CA ASN A 111 3.70 57.30 -53.52
C ASN A 111 4.58 56.21 -54.17
N LYS A 112 4.63 55.00 -53.60
CA LYS A 112 5.30 53.86 -54.24
C LYS A 112 4.71 53.52 -55.62
N LEU A 113 3.39 53.58 -55.77
CA LEU A 113 2.73 53.38 -57.06
C LEU A 113 3.05 54.50 -58.05
N LEU A 114 2.96 55.76 -57.61
CA LEU A 114 3.23 56.95 -58.42
C LEU A 114 4.69 57.06 -58.85
N GLN A 115 5.63 56.59 -58.04
CA GLN A 115 7.07 56.62 -58.32
C GLN A 115 7.61 55.31 -58.92
N SER A 116 6.74 54.32 -59.14
CA SER A 116 7.13 53.03 -59.70
C SER A 116 7.74 53.18 -61.09
N PRO A 117 8.79 52.42 -61.46
CA PRO A 117 9.31 52.40 -62.83
C PRO A 117 8.32 51.80 -63.84
N ASN A 118 7.25 51.14 -63.38
CA ASN A 118 6.22 50.56 -64.24
C ASN A 118 5.07 51.56 -64.49
N LYS A 119 4.88 51.98 -65.75
CA LYS A 119 3.80 52.89 -66.16
C LYS A 119 2.40 52.43 -65.76
N LYS A 120 2.15 51.12 -65.67
CA LYS A 120 0.85 50.59 -65.22
C LYS A 120 0.61 50.82 -63.73
N HIS A 121 1.67 50.78 -62.91
CA HIS A 121 1.57 51.09 -61.48
C HIS A 121 1.33 52.59 -61.26
N GLN A 122 1.98 53.44 -62.07
CA GLN A 122 1.74 54.88 -62.06
C GLN A 122 0.28 55.21 -62.37
N LEU A 123 -0.29 54.61 -63.44
CA LEU A 123 -1.70 54.79 -63.80
C LEU A 123 -2.66 54.33 -62.69
N LEU A 124 -2.36 53.20 -62.03
CA LEU A 124 -3.13 52.74 -60.87
C LEU A 124 -3.03 53.74 -59.71
N GLY A 125 -1.83 54.26 -59.42
CA GLY A 125 -1.61 55.28 -58.40
C GLY A 125 -2.36 56.58 -58.72
N GLU A 126 -2.32 57.06 -59.96
CA GLU A 126 -3.06 58.25 -60.41
C GLU A 126 -4.58 58.05 -60.27
N THR A 127 -5.07 56.86 -60.62
CA THR A 127 -6.50 56.51 -60.49
C THR A 127 -6.91 56.48 -59.01
N LEU A 128 -6.13 55.84 -58.14
CA LEU A 128 -6.42 55.82 -56.70
C LEU A 128 -6.40 57.24 -56.12
N LYS A 129 -5.40 58.05 -56.50
CA LYS A 129 -5.30 59.46 -56.06
C LYS A 129 -6.54 60.26 -56.48
N LEU A 130 -6.98 60.13 -57.74
CA LEU A 130 -8.16 60.80 -58.27
C LEU A 130 -9.39 60.52 -57.41
N TYR A 131 -9.70 59.25 -57.14
CA TYR A 131 -10.88 58.89 -56.33
C TYR A 131 -10.75 59.27 -54.86
N LEU A 132 -9.54 59.18 -54.28
CA LEU A 132 -9.29 59.65 -52.91
C LEU A 132 -9.52 61.16 -52.75
N GLU A 133 -9.21 61.95 -53.78
CA GLU A 133 -9.40 63.41 -53.79
C GLU A 133 -10.84 63.80 -54.14
N GLN A 134 -11.43 63.17 -55.16
CA GLN A 134 -12.78 63.46 -55.63
C GLN A 134 -13.83 63.13 -54.57
N ASP A 135 -13.72 61.96 -53.93
CA ASP A 135 -14.72 61.48 -52.97
C ASP A 135 -14.29 61.73 -51.51
N ALA A 136 -13.30 62.62 -51.32
CA ALA A 136 -12.62 62.86 -50.05
C ALA A 136 -13.60 63.08 -48.88
N LYS A 137 -14.60 63.96 -49.07
CA LYS A 137 -15.60 64.27 -48.04
C LYS A 137 -16.71 63.22 -47.92
N ALA A 138 -17.06 62.53 -49.01
CA ALA A 138 -18.21 61.62 -49.05
C ALA A 138 -17.95 60.32 -48.26
N TYR A 139 -16.69 59.87 -48.25
CA TYR A 139 -16.25 58.65 -47.54
C TYR A 139 -15.15 58.92 -46.51
N ASN A 140 -14.92 60.19 -46.13
CA ASN A 140 -13.88 60.61 -45.17
C ASN A 140 -12.44 60.23 -45.60
N PHE A 141 -12.14 60.12 -46.90
CA PHE A 141 -10.78 59.81 -47.35
C PHE A 141 -9.78 60.93 -47.05
N ASP A 142 -10.22 62.17 -46.83
CA ASP A 142 -9.34 63.27 -46.37
C ASP A 142 -8.82 63.07 -44.95
N LYS A 143 -9.46 62.21 -44.16
CA LYS A 143 -9.17 61.98 -42.73
C LYS A 143 -8.54 60.62 -42.44
N ILE A 144 -8.25 59.81 -43.46
CA ILE A 144 -7.54 58.54 -43.27
C ILE A 144 -6.05 58.70 -43.53
N GLU A 145 -5.24 58.10 -42.67
CA GLU A 145 -3.82 57.87 -42.93
C GLU A 145 -3.57 56.43 -43.41
N ARG A 146 -4.29 55.46 -42.84
CA ARG A 146 -4.09 54.02 -43.06
C ARG A 146 -5.40 53.26 -43.19
N LEU A 147 -5.37 52.16 -43.92
CA LEU A 147 -6.40 51.13 -43.93
C LEU A 147 -5.79 49.81 -43.47
N TYR A 148 -6.55 49.04 -42.70
CA TYR A 148 -6.13 47.75 -42.17
C TYR A 148 -6.95 46.66 -42.84
N LEU A 149 -6.28 45.73 -43.49
CA LEU A 149 -6.88 44.66 -44.28
C LEU A 149 -6.65 43.31 -43.59
N LEU A 150 -7.68 42.48 -43.53
CA LEU A 150 -7.60 41.11 -43.03
C LEU A 150 -7.20 40.18 -44.17
N ASN A 151 -6.07 39.50 -44.01
CA ASN A 151 -5.60 38.48 -44.93
C ASN A 151 -5.78 37.09 -44.33
N TYR A 152 -6.51 36.23 -45.04
CA TYR A 152 -6.72 34.84 -44.66
C TYR A 152 -5.56 33.97 -45.16
N LYS A 153 -4.79 33.42 -44.22
CA LYS A 153 -3.53 32.70 -44.50
C LYS A 153 -3.73 31.36 -45.19
N LEU A 154 -4.92 30.77 -45.06
CA LEU A 154 -5.25 29.44 -45.60
C LEU A 154 -5.97 29.49 -46.95
N GLY A 155 -6.07 30.67 -47.58
CA GLY A 155 -6.68 30.80 -48.90
C GLY A 155 -5.73 30.44 -50.05
N GLU A 156 -6.27 30.38 -51.26
CA GLU A 156 -5.58 29.86 -52.45
C GLU A 156 -4.52 30.80 -53.03
N ASN A 157 -4.61 32.11 -52.76
CA ASN A 157 -3.69 33.12 -53.31
C ASN A 157 -2.65 33.59 -52.29
N GLU A 158 -1.60 34.26 -52.76
CA GLU A 158 -0.59 34.90 -51.89
C GLU A 158 -1.21 35.93 -50.93
N LEU A 159 -2.23 36.66 -51.39
CA LEU A 159 -3.05 37.56 -50.58
C LEU A 159 -4.53 37.22 -50.76
N ASN A 160 -5.18 36.76 -49.69
CA ASN A 160 -6.61 36.49 -49.63
C ASN A 160 -7.27 37.52 -48.72
N ILE A 161 -7.47 38.73 -49.24
CA ILE A 161 -8.12 39.80 -48.49
C ILE A 161 -9.61 39.50 -48.36
N ILE A 162 -10.05 39.31 -47.12
CA ILE A 162 -11.45 38.99 -46.77
C ILE A 162 -12.24 40.23 -46.38
N GLY A 163 -11.56 41.30 -45.96
CA GLY A 163 -12.18 42.58 -45.60
C GLY A 163 -11.18 43.54 -44.96
N GLY A 164 -11.67 44.67 -44.45
CA GLY A 164 -10.83 45.64 -43.77
C GLY A 164 -11.61 46.74 -43.06
N THR A 165 -10.87 47.66 -42.45
CA THR A 165 -11.43 48.88 -41.83
C THR A 165 -11.93 49.84 -42.89
N SER A 166 -13.04 50.52 -42.61
CA SER A 166 -13.70 51.47 -43.52
C SER A 166 -13.90 52.84 -42.84
N PRO A 167 -13.53 53.94 -43.49
CA PRO A 167 -13.79 55.29 -43.00
C PRO A 167 -15.24 55.78 -43.19
N ALA A 168 -16.09 54.98 -43.84
CA ALA A 168 -17.48 55.34 -44.09
C ALA A 168 -18.50 54.36 -43.46
N SER A 169 -18.08 53.14 -43.13
CA SER A 169 -18.96 52.06 -42.63
C SER A 169 -18.35 51.25 -41.48
N LEU A 170 -17.28 51.75 -40.85
CA LEU A 170 -16.41 51.06 -39.87
C LEU A 170 -15.61 49.89 -40.44
N PHE A 171 -16.27 48.97 -41.12
CA PHE A 171 -15.65 47.83 -41.78
C PHE A 171 -16.22 47.66 -43.19
N PHE A 172 -15.55 46.88 -44.03
CA PHE A 172 -16.06 46.43 -45.31
C PHE A 172 -15.57 45.02 -45.60
N THR A 173 -16.36 44.26 -46.35
CA THR A 173 -15.99 42.93 -46.83
C THR A 173 -15.53 42.98 -48.29
N SER A 174 -14.66 42.05 -48.68
CA SER A 174 -14.16 41.90 -50.05
C SER A 174 -15.27 41.51 -51.04
N ALA A 175 -15.07 41.83 -52.32
CA ALA A 175 -15.96 41.39 -53.41
C ALA A 175 -15.66 39.96 -53.89
N ASN A 176 -14.54 39.39 -53.42
CA ASN A 176 -14.10 38.06 -53.82
C ASN A 176 -15.02 36.99 -53.20
N LYS A 177 -15.04 35.80 -53.79
CA LYS A 177 -15.70 34.66 -53.17
C LYS A 177 -14.97 34.30 -51.88
N LEU A 178 -15.63 34.47 -50.74
CA LEU A 178 -15.07 34.19 -49.43
C LEU A 178 -15.39 32.76 -49.03
N ASN A 179 -14.37 31.92 -48.97
CA ASN A 179 -14.46 30.58 -48.39
C ASN A 179 -13.46 30.50 -47.24
N VAL A 180 -13.94 30.75 -46.03
CA VAL A 180 -13.11 30.76 -44.82
C VAL A 180 -13.68 29.80 -43.78
N ASP A 181 -12.79 29.16 -43.03
CA ASP A 181 -13.18 28.30 -41.92
C ASP A 181 -13.07 29.11 -40.61
N ILE A 182 -14.01 30.02 -40.38
CA ILE A 182 -14.09 30.84 -39.16
C ILE A 182 -15.54 30.82 -38.64
N ARG A 183 -15.70 30.67 -37.32
CA ARG A 183 -17.01 30.59 -36.67
C ARG A 183 -17.00 31.33 -35.33
N PHE A 184 -18.11 31.95 -34.99
CA PHE A 184 -18.33 32.60 -33.69
C PHE A 184 -19.61 32.06 -33.04
N GLY A 185 -19.45 31.19 -32.05
CA GLY A 185 -20.59 30.46 -31.47
C GLY A 185 -21.26 29.57 -32.51
N THR A 186 -22.52 29.85 -32.83
CA THR A 186 -23.29 29.14 -33.88
C THR A 186 -23.21 29.81 -35.25
N ASP A 187 -22.61 31.01 -35.35
CA ASP A 187 -22.50 31.79 -36.59
C ASP A 187 -21.30 31.34 -37.44
N ILE A 188 -21.51 31.21 -38.76
CA ILE A 188 -20.45 30.90 -39.73
C ILE A 188 -20.25 32.16 -40.57
N VAL A 189 -19.06 32.75 -40.49
CA VAL A 189 -18.83 34.04 -41.16
C VAL A 189 -18.99 33.94 -42.67
N PHE A 190 -19.55 34.98 -43.28
CA PHE A 190 -19.78 35.13 -44.72
C PHE A 190 -20.74 34.11 -45.36
N ASP A 191 -21.50 33.36 -44.56
CA ASP A 191 -22.47 32.38 -45.06
C ASP A 191 -23.78 33.02 -45.57
N ASP A 192 -24.78 32.18 -45.87
CA ASP A 192 -26.10 32.61 -46.35
C ASP A 192 -27.12 32.85 -45.20
N LEU A 193 -26.69 32.76 -43.94
CA LEU A 193 -27.49 32.98 -42.73
C LEU A 193 -27.12 34.30 -42.07
N TYR A 194 -27.56 35.40 -42.67
CA TYR A 194 -27.17 36.75 -42.27
C TYR A 194 -27.55 37.08 -40.81
N GLN A 195 -26.55 37.52 -40.04
CA GLN A 195 -26.67 37.78 -38.61
C GLN A 195 -26.53 39.28 -38.30
N PRO A 196 -27.64 39.98 -37.95
CA PRO A 196 -27.58 41.38 -37.53
C PRO A 196 -26.92 41.54 -36.17
N LEU A 197 -26.46 42.76 -35.86
CA LEU A 197 -25.64 43.05 -34.68
C LEU A 197 -26.29 42.58 -33.36
N TYR A 198 -27.58 42.82 -33.14
CA TYR A 198 -28.23 42.48 -31.86
C TYR A 198 -28.27 40.97 -31.54
N LYS A 199 -28.05 40.11 -32.55
CA LYS A 199 -27.99 38.64 -32.40
C LYS A 199 -26.57 38.11 -32.15
N ARG A 200 -25.53 38.95 -32.21
CA ARG A 200 -24.12 38.55 -32.03
C ARG A 200 -23.72 38.48 -30.54
N ASP A 201 -22.52 37.98 -30.24
CA ASP A 201 -22.00 37.91 -28.88
C ASP A 201 -22.10 39.27 -28.18
N PHE A 202 -22.60 39.29 -26.95
CA PHE A 202 -22.91 40.55 -26.28
C PHE A 202 -21.66 41.39 -25.99
N ASN A 203 -20.46 40.80 -25.88
CA ASN A 203 -19.22 41.58 -25.78
C ASN A 203 -18.88 42.26 -27.10
N TYR A 204 -19.14 41.62 -28.24
CA TYR A 204 -18.99 42.27 -29.54
C TYR A 204 -20.03 43.39 -29.74
N VAL A 205 -21.27 43.19 -29.28
CA VAL A 205 -22.28 44.26 -29.22
C VAL A 205 -21.79 45.43 -28.36
N LYS A 206 -21.31 45.18 -27.13
CA LYS A 206 -20.71 46.21 -26.27
C LYS A 206 -19.54 46.91 -26.95
N PHE A 207 -18.72 46.19 -27.70
CA PHE A 207 -17.60 46.76 -28.44
C PHE A 207 -18.07 47.77 -29.50
N ILE A 208 -19.02 47.40 -30.36
CA ILE A 208 -19.57 48.29 -31.40
C ILE A 208 -20.30 49.49 -30.79
N PHE A 209 -21.12 49.29 -29.76
CA PHE A 209 -21.77 50.40 -29.05
C PHE A 209 -20.78 51.27 -28.27
N GLY A 210 -19.65 50.70 -27.83
CA GLY A 210 -18.53 51.43 -27.25
C GLY A 210 -17.85 52.35 -28.27
N ILE A 211 -17.60 51.87 -29.50
CA ILE A 211 -17.12 52.72 -30.60
C ILE A 211 -18.11 53.87 -30.83
N ARG A 212 -19.41 53.57 -30.97
CA ARG A 212 -20.46 54.59 -31.13
C ARG A 212 -20.43 55.66 -30.04
N LYS A 213 -20.27 55.25 -28.78
CA LYS A 213 -20.36 56.14 -27.61
C LYS A 213 -19.10 56.96 -27.38
N PHE A 214 -17.93 56.40 -27.67
CA PHE A 214 -16.64 56.99 -27.28
C PHE A 214 -15.81 57.53 -28.45
N MET A 215 -16.14 57.17 -29.70
CA MET A 215 -15.50 57.77 -30.87
C MET A 215 -15.97 59.21 -31.07
N PRO A 216 -15.05 60.20 -31.09
CA PRO A 216 -15.43 61.59 -31.31
C PRO A 216 -16.16 61.75 -32.65
N ARG A 217 -17.27 62.49 -32.63
CA ARG A 217 -18.06 62.83 -33.84
C ARG A 217 -18.56 61.60 -34.62
N PHE A 218 -18.87 60.48 -33.96
CA PHE A 218 -19.36 59.26 -34.61
C PHE A 218 -20.57 59.50 -35.53
N ASN A 219 -21.65 60.10 -35.03
CA ASN A 219 -22.88 60.34 -35.81
C ASN A 219 -22.65 61.11 -37.14
N PRO A 220 -21.97 62.27 -37.18
CA PRO A 220 -21.73 62.96 -38.44
C PRO A 220 -20.69 62.28 -39.35
N LEU A 221 -19.86 61.36 -38.85
CA LEU A 221 -18.90 60.60 -39.65
C LEU A 221 -19.51 59.31 -40.23
N PHE A 222 -20.42 58.67 -39.50
CA PHE A 222 -21.01 57.35 -39.79
C PHE A 222 -22.54 57.36 -39.63
N LYS A 223 -23.24 58.33 -40.24
CA LYS A 223 -24.69 58.53 -40.02
C LYS A 223 -25.53 57.28 -40.26
N ALA A 224 -25.33 56.61 -41.39
CA ALA A 224 -26.05 55.39 -41.75
C ALA A 224 -25.83 54.25 -40.73
N VAL A 225 -24.60 54.11 -40.23
CA VAL A 225 -24.28 53.13 -39.20
C VAL A 225 -24.92 53.52 -37.87
N ASP A 226 -24.86 54.79 -37.45
CA ASP A 226 -25.45 55.27 -36.20
C ASP A 226 -26.96 55.02 -36.14
N ASP A 227 -27.66 55.28 -37.25
CA ASP A 227 -29.09 55.02 -37.38
C ASP A 227 -29.40 53.51 -37.29
N TYR A 228 -28.60 52.67 -37.97
CA TYR A 228 -28.74 51.22 -37.90
C TYR A 228 -28.46 50.68 -36.48
N LEU A 229 -27.46 51.23 -35.78
CA LEU A 229 -27.18 50.89 -34.38
C LEU A 229 -28.34 51.30 -33.46
N GLN A 230 -29.00 52.41 -33.74
CA GLN A 230 -30.20 52.81 -33.01
C GLN A 230 -31.35 51.81 -33.20
N MET A 231 -31.54 51.28 -34.41
CA MET A 231 -32.51 50.20 -34.67
C MET A 231 -32.13 48.91 -33.92
N ASN A 232 -30.86 48.55 -33.85
CA ASN A 232 -30.42 47.35 -33.10
C ASN A 232 -30.58 47.52 -31.58
N TYR A 233 -30.39 48.73 -31.05
CA TYR A 233 -30.56 49.01 -29.62
C TYR A 233 -31.98 48.71 -29.11
N THR A 234 -33.00 48.92 -29.95
CA THR A 234 -34.40 48.63 -29.58
C THR A 234 -34.69 47.12 -29.49
N MET A 235 -33.89 46.29 -30.17
CA MET A 235 -34.01 44.82 -30.16
C MET A 235 -33.33 44.14 -28.96
N LEU A 236 -32.47 44.86 -28.21
CA LEU A 236 -31.76 44.30 -27.05
C LEU A 236 -32.69 44.07 -25.85
N THR A 237 -32.27 43.25 -24.88
CA THR A 237 -33.03 43.08 -23.61
C THR A 237 -32.91 44.30 -22.70
N HIS A 238 -33.77 44.40 -21.67
CA HIS A 238 -33.70 45.49 -20.70
C HIS A 238 -32.33 45.54 -19.99
N ASP A 239 -31.82 44.40 -19.54
CA ASP A 239 -30.53 44.31 -18.85
C ASP A 239 -29.36 44.71 -19.77
N GLN A 240 -29.38 44.24 -21.01
CA GLN A 240 -28.38 44.61 -22.02
C GLN A 240 -28.37 46.12 -22.26
N ARG A 241 -29.55 46.75 -22.41
CA ARG A 241 -29.66 48.21 -22.57
C ARG A 241 -29.16 48.96 -21.33
N ASN A 242 -29.46 48.48 -20.12
CA ASN A 242 -28.97 49.09 -18.88
C ASN A 242 -27.44 49.05 -18.81
N ILE A 243 -26.82 47.94 -19.20
CA ILE A 243 -25.36 47.81 -19.28
C ILE A 243 -24.79 48.85 -20.27
N LEU A 244 -25.35 48.98 -21.47
CA LEU A 244 -24.87 49.93 -22.48
C LEU A 244 -25.05 51.40 -22.08
N ASN A 245 -26.17 51.73 -21.42
CA ASN A 245 -26.44 53.09 -20.95
C ASN A 245 -25.43 53.54 -19.90
N ASN A 246 -25.10 52.65 -18.97
CA ASN A 246 -24.15 52.91 -17.88
C ASN A 246 -22.68 52.64 -18.28
N TYR A 247 -22.43 52.19 -19.51
CA TYR A 247 -21.08 51.85 -19.96
C TYR A 247 -20.18 53.09 -20.03
N THR A 248 -19.05 53.06 -19.33
CA THR A 248 -18.08 54.16 -19.27
C THR A 248 -16.84 53.89 -20.14
N LEU A 249 -16.06 54.93 -20.41
CA LEU A 249 -14.80 54.79 -21.14
C LEU A 249 -13.81 53.89 -20.38
N GLU A 250 -13.83 53.93 -19.05
CA GLU A 250 -13.01 53.05 -18.21
C GLU A 250 -13.41 51.58 -18.36
N ASN A 251 -14.71 51.28 -18.40
CA ASN A 251 -15.18 49.91 -18.67
C ASN A 251 -14.73 49.43 -20.06
N PHE A 252 -14.90 50.25 -21.09
CA PHE A 252 -14.46 49.95 -22.44
C PHE A 252 -12.94 49.74 -22.54
N ASN A 253 -12.17 50.52 -21.79
CA ASN A 253 -10.71 50.41 -21.73
C ASN A 253 -10.23 49.15 -20.99
N THR A 254 -10.97 48.73 -19.97
CA THR A 254 -10.60 47.61 -19.09
C THR A 254 -11.02 46.27 -19.69
N GLU A 255 -12.17 46.23 -20.37
CA GLU A 255 -12.75 45.02 -20.97
C GLU A 255 -12.12 44.68 -22.33
N PHE A 256 -11.69 45.70 -23.10
CA PHE A 256 -11.14 45.51 -24.43
C PHE A 256 -9.79 46.22 -24.58
N GLU A 257 -8.75 45.48 -24.94
CA GLU A 257 -7.41 46.03 -25.14
C GLU A 257 -7.25 46.65 -26.52
N LYS A 258 -6.30 47.58 -26.68
CA LYS A 258 -6.01 48.18 -27.99
C LYS A 258 -5.53 47.11 -28.97
N LEU A 259 -6.10 47.11 -30.16
CA LEU A 259 -5.73 46.19 -31.22
C LEU A 259 -4.44 46.68 -31.92
N THR A 260 -3.49 45.77 -32.13
CA THR A 260 -2.22 46.03 -32.81
C THR A 260 -1.98 45.05 -33.96
N THR A 261 -1.23 45.47 -34.99
CA THR A 261 -0.91 44.72 -36.22
C THR A 261 0.11 43.58 -36.06
N GLY A 262 0.63 43.36 -34.85
CA GLY A 262 1.47 42.21 -34.49
C GLY A 262 2.95 42.35 -34.81
N SER A 263 3.33 42.71 -36.04
CA SER A 263 4.74 42.72 -36.51
C SER A 263 5.53 44.01 -36.21
N ASP A 264 4.86 45.16 -36.14
CA ASP A 264 5.44 46.49 -35.88
C ASP A 264 4.84 47.17 -34.63
N GLY A 265 3.82 46.57 -34.03
CA GLY A 265 3.09 47.13 -32.89
C GLY A 265 2.20 48.33 -33.22
N SER A 266 1.98 48.65 -34.50
CA SER A 266 1.10 49.75 -34.90
C SER A 266 -0.32 49.50 -34.40
N ILE A 267 -0.94 50.54 -33.83
CA ILE A 267 -2.32 50.51 -33.39
C ILE A 267 -3.22 50.45 -34.63
N VAL A 268 -4.17 49.52 -34.64
CA VAL A 268 -5.22 49.46 -35.65
C VAL A 268 -6.27 50.52 -35.29
N GLU A 269 -6.70 51.32 -36.26
CA GLU A 269 -7.58 52.46 -36.01
C GLU A 269 -8.56 52.72 -37.15
N ILE A 270 -9.61 53.49 -36.86
CA ILE A 270 -10.54 54.05 -37.83
C ILE A 270 -10.63 55.55 -37.56
N LEU A 271 -10.20 56.39 -38.50
CA LEU A 271 -10.20 57.86 -38.36
C LEU A 271 -9.60 58.32 -37.01
N ASP A 272 -8.36 57.89 -36.74
CA ASP A 272 -7.59 58.15 -35.50
C ASP A 272 -8.20 57.59 -34.20
N PHE A 273 -9.26 56.78 -34.29
CA PHE A 273 -9.82 56.07 -33.14
C PHE A 273 -9.24 54.66 -33.02
N PRO A 274 -8.46 54.35 -31.96
CA PRO A 274 -7.90 53.02 -31.75
C PRO A 274 -9.00 51.95 -31.66
N LEU A 275 -8.96 51.00 -32.59
CA LEU A 275 -9.76 49.78 -32.48
C LEU A 275 -9.27 48.95 -31.30
N ARG A 276 -10.19 48.12 -30.81
CA ARG A 276 -9.95 47.23 -29.66
C ARG A 276 -10.26 45.80 -30.02
N LYS A 277 -9.70 44.91 -29.23
CA LYS A 277 -9.94 43.46 -29.29
C LYS A 277 -10.32 42.93 -27.91
N LYS A 278 -10.95 41.75 -27.92
CA LYS A 278 -11.38 41.05 -26.71
C LYS A 278 -10.18 40.70 -25.85
N THR A 279 -10.21 41.09 -24.57
CA THR A 279 -9.20 40.63 -23.59
C THR A 279 -9.59 39.25 -23.07
N GLU A 280 -8.80 38.21 -23.36
CA GLU A 280 -9.01 36.89 -22.78
C GLU A 280 -8.50 36.84 -21.33
N ARG A 281 -9.42 36.93 -20.36
CA ARG A 281 -9.10 36.70 -18.93
C ARG A 281 -9.61 35.34 -18.48
N PRO A 282 -8.75 34.45 -17.94
CA PRO A 282 -9.19 33.16 -17.40
C PRO A 282 -10.26 33.26 -16.30
N SER A 283 -10.25 34.35 -15.50
CA SER A 283 -11.27 34.59 -14.47
C SER A 283 -12.70 34.60 -15.03
N ASN A 284 -12.89 35.11 -16.24
CA ASN A 284 -14.21 35.17 -16.86
C ASN A 284 -14.77 33.78 -17.16
N ILE A 285 -13.91 32.80 -17.48
CA ILE A 285 -14.33 31.42 -17.74
C ILE A 285 -14.63 30.73 -16.40
N GLN A 286 -13.76 30.92 -15.39
CA GLN A 286 -13.95 30.35 -14.06
C GLN A 286 -15.27 30.76 -13.40
N ASP A 287 -15.66 32.02 -13.55
CA ASP A 287 -16.85 32.56 -12.88
C ASP A 287 -18.17 32.24 -13.61
N ASN A 288 -18.10 31.93 -14.91
CA ASN A 288 -19.29 31.76 -15.76
C ASN A 288 -19.50 30.32 -16.28
N SER A 289 -18.45 29.51 -16.39
CA SER A 289 -18.54 28.17 -16.95
C SER A 289 -19.08 27.18 -15.93
N GLY A 290 -20.19 26.53 -16.26
CA GLY A 290 -20.73 25.46 -15.41
C GLY A 290 -19.94 24.15 -15.49
N PHE A 291 -18.93 24.04 -16.37
CA PHE A 291 -18.05 22.87 -16.48
C PHE A 291 -16.83 22.92 -15.55
N VAL A 292 -16.68 23.99 -14.78
CA VAL A 292 -15.65 24.07 -13.74
C VAL A 292 -15.89 22.95 -12.74
N ILE A 293 -14.84 22.22 -12.38
CA ILE A 293 -14.96 21.13 -11.41
C ILE A 293 -15.47 21.63 -10.05
N ASP A 294 -16.40 20.87 -9.46
CA ASP A 294 -16.81 21.08 -8.07
C ASP A 294 -15.90 20.25 -7.17
N SER A 295 -14.75 20.85 -6.85
CA SER A 295 -13.76 20.28 -5.94
C SER A 295 -13.67 21.10 -4.65
N LYS A 296 -13.76 20.40 -3.52
CA LYS A 296 -13.48 20.93 -2.17
C LYS A 296 -11.99 21.09 -1.89
N LYS A 297 -11.15 20.40 -2.65
CA LYS A 297 -9.69 20.35 -2.49
C LYS A 297 -9.01 21.55 -3.14
N CYS A 298 -9.47 21.92 -4.33
CA CYS A 298 -8.99 23.11 -5.04
C CYS A 298 -9.70 24.35 -4.48
N LYS A 299 -9.06 25.07 -3.54
CA LYS A 299 -9.60 26.31 -2.96
C LYS A 299 -9.02 27.57 -3.60
N ASP A 300 -7.76 27.51 -4.04
CA ASP A 300 -7.01 28.64 -4.57
C ASP A 300 -6.66 28.43 -6.06
N GLY A 301 -6.71 29.50 -6.85
CA GLY A 301 -6.32 29.49 -8.26
C GLY A 301 -7.42 29.05 -9.24
N ILE A 302 -7.00 28.83 -10.49
CA ILE A 302 -7.88 28.50 -11.61
C ILE A 302 -8.21 27.01 -11.61
N LYS A 303 -9.49 26.68 -11.40
CA LYS A 303 -9.98 25.29 -11.46
C LYS A 303 -10.16 24.84 -12.91
N PRO A 304 -9.71 23.63 -13.28
CA PRO A 304 -9.88 23.15 -14.64
C PRO A 304 -11.35 22.91 -14.99
N LEU A 305 -11.67 22.97 -16.28
CA LEU A 305 -12.94 22.46 -16.81
C LEU A 305 -12.86 20.94 -17.01
N VAL A 306 -14.00 20.25 -16.94
CA VAL A 306 -14.13 18.86 -17.41
C VAL A 306 -15.21 18.87 -18.47
N LEU A 307 -14.88 18.41 -19.68
CA LEU A 307 -15.76 18.53 -20.85
C LEU A 307 -16.25 17.16 -21.33
N PRO A 308 -17.50 17.06 -21.83
CA PRO A 308 -18.04 15.81 -22.35
C PRO A 308 -17.31 15.34 -23.62
N ILE A 309 -17.03 14.04 -23.71
CA ILE A 309 -16.50 13.37 -24.91
C ILE A 309 -17.61 12.73 -25.77
N ASP A 310 -18.82 12.71 -25.24
CA ASP A 310 -20.04 12.18 -25.85
C ASP A 310 -21.15 13.23 -25.88
N ASP A 311 -22.25 12.92 -26.58
CA ASP A 311 -23.42 13.79 -26.67
C ASP A 311 -23.91 14.19 -25.27
N PHE A 312 -23.97 15.49 -25.00
CA PHE A 312 -24.29 16.02 -23.68
C PHE A 312 -25.53 16.91 -23.75
N SER A 313 -26.65 16.41 -23.25
CA SER A 313 -27.96 17.08 -23.45
C SER A 313 -28.25 18.19 -22.44
N GLU A 314 -27.46 18.29 -21.37
CA GLU A 314 -27.62 19.32 -20.34
C GLU A 314 -27.24 20.70 -20.88
N LYS A 315 -28.09 21.70 -20.63
CA LYS A 315 -27.81 23.09 -21.01
C LYS A 315 -26.89 23.71 -19.96
N ILE A 316 -25.60 23.78 -20.28
CA ILE A 316 -24.55 24.35 -19.41
C ILE A 316 -23.78 25.41 -20.19
N ILE A 317 -23.46 26.53 -19.53
CA ILE A 317 -22.59 27.57 -20.10
C ILE A 317 -21.17 27.02 -20.19
N TYR A 318 -20.57 27.05 -21.37
CA TYR A 318 -19.22 26.57 -21.62
C TYR A 318 -18.15 27.63 -21.37
N THR A 319 -18.19 28.75 -22.10
CA THR A 319 -17.32 29.90 -21.87
C THR A 319 -18.16 31.16 -21.82
N THR A 320 -18.78 31.52 -22.95
CA THR A 320 -19.81 32.58 -23.04
C THR A 320 -21.13 32.07 -23.61
N ALA A 321 -21.12 30.96 -24.35
CA ALA A 321 -22.29 30.32 -24.94
C ALA A 321 -22.63 29.00 -24.26
N LEU A 322 -23.85 28.50 -24.50
CA LEU A 322 -24.25 27.15 -24.11
C LEU A 322 -23.45 26.10 -24.88
N TRP A 323 -23.11 25.00 -24.21
CA TRP A 323 -22.54 23.83 -24.87
C TRP A 323 -23.53 23.21 -25.86
N ASP A 324 -23.11 23.03 -27.11
CA ASP A 324 -23.92 22.31 -28.10
C ASP A 324 -23.94 20.82 -27.75
N LYS A 325 -25.12 20.20 -27.80
CA LYS A 325 -25.30 18.79 -27.47
C LYS A 325 -24.39 17.85 -28.28
N LYS A 326 -24.03 18.21 -29.50
CA LYS A 326 -23.17 17.43 -30.39
C LYS A 326 -21.68 17.75 -30.26
N ASN A 327 -21.31 18.77 -29.49
CA ASN A 327 -19.91 19.06 -29.22
C ASN A 327 -19.29 17.93 -28.40
N ARG A 328 -18.07 17.54 -28.78
CA ARG A 328 -17.29 16.48 -28.15
C ARG A 328 -15.86 16.95 -27.95
N ALA A 329 -15.40 16.93 -26.70
CA ALA A 329 -14.00 17.19 -26.38
C ALA A 329 -13.11 16.02 -26.81
N GLU A 330 -11.82 16.29 -26.96
CA GLU A 330 -10.82 15.26 -27.27
C GLU A 330 -10.63 14.30 -26.09
N VAL A 331 -10.29 13.04 -26.40
CA VAL A 331 -10.09 11.97 -25.41
C VAL A 331 -8.77 12.14 -24.64
N PHE A 332 -7.78 12.81 -25.25
CA PHE A 332 -6.49 13.12 -24.66
C PHE A 332 -5.96 14.45 -25.24
N ASP A 333 -5.15 15.17 -24.46
CA ASP A 333 -4.35 16.33 -24.91
C ASP A 333 -2.99 16.25 -24.24
N ASP A 334 -1.93 16.04 -25.03
CA ASP A 334 -0.56 15.84 -24.52
C ASP A 334 0.10 17.14 -24.03
N LYS A 335 -0.54 18.30 -24.23
CA LYS A 335 0.01 19.59 -23.78
C LYS A 335 -0.13 19.75 -22.26
N PRO A 336 0.80 20.47 -21.61
CA PRO A 336 0.64 20.86 -20.21
C PRO A 336 -0.69 21.58 -19.97
N LEU A 337 -1.36 21.31 -18.84
CA LEU A 337 -2.71 21.85 -18.55
C LEU A 337 -2.85 23.36 -18.77
N LYS A 338 -1.83 24.15 -18.42
CA LYS A 338 -1.85 25.62 -18.56
C LYS A 338 -1.73 26.12 -20.00
N GLU A 339 -1.29 25.26 -20.93
CA GLU A 339 -1.06 25.58 -22.34
C GLU A 339 -2.16 25.03 -23.24
N ARG A 340 -3.12 24.29 -22.68
CA ARG A 340 -4.23 23.71 -23.42
C ARG A 340 -5.19 24.78 -23.92
N LYS A 341 -5.68 24.59 -25.15
CA LYS A 341 -6.70 25.44 -25.77
C LYS A 341 -8.05 24.73 -25.64
N LEU A 342 -9.04 25.43 -25.11
CA LEU A 342 -10.40 24.93 -24.98
C LEU A 342 -10.98 24.56 -26.35
N PRO A 343 -11.49 23.33 -26.55
CA PRO A 343 -12.10 22.92 -27.81
C PRO A 343 -13.28 23.83 -28.16
N PHE A 344 -13.48 24.16 -29.44
CA PHE A 344 -14.55 25.04 -29.92
C PHE A 344 -14.52 26.52 -29.48
N SER A 345 -13.62 26.92 -28.56
CA SER A 345 -13.42 28.33 -28.14
C SER A 345 -12.01 28.85 -28.47
N ASN A 346 -11.03 27.95 -28.60
CA ASN A 346 -9.59 28.23 -28.77
C ASN A 346 -8.94 29.07 -27.66
N SER A 347 -9.69 29.49 -26.64
CA SER A 347 -9.19 30.21 -25.48
C SER A 347 -8.26 29.32 -24.64
N ILE A 348 -7.19 29.90 -24.11
CA ILE A 348 -6.24 29.16 -23.26
C ILE A 348 -6.80 29.06 -21.84
N TYR A 349 -7.17 27.85 -21.43
CA TYR A 349 -7.70 27.56 -20.09
C TYR A 349 -7.51 26.08 -19.75
N PRO A 350 -7.14 25.72 -18.51
CA PRO A 350 -6.92 24.33 -18.14
C PRO A 350 -8.22 23.51 -18.22
N TYR A 351 -8.17 22.36 -18.89
CA TYR A 351 -9.25 21.38 -18.86
C TYR A 351 -8.68 19.97 -18.78
N LEU A 352 -9.41 19.10 -18.08
CA LEU A 352 -9.10 17.69 -17.90
C LEU A 352 -9.85 16.87 -18.96
N THR A 353 -9.16 15.90 -19.52
CA THR A 353 -9.68 14.87 -20.42
C THR A 353 -9.88 13.56 -19.64
N ILE A 354 -10.61 12.61 -20.23
CA ILE A 354 -10.73 11.26 -19.67
C ILE A 354 -9.36 10.60 -19.49
N SER A 355 -8.38 10.86 -20.36
CA SER A 355 -7.03 10.27 -20.27
C SER A 355 -6.13 10.94 -19.22
N ASP A 356 -6.52 12.07 -18.64
CA ASP A 356 -5.85 12.65 -17.48
C ASP A 356 -6.28 11.98 -16.16
N LEU A 357 -7.42 11.27 -16.17
CA LEU A 357 -8.02 10.69 -14.96
C LEU A 357 -8.09 9.16 -14.99
N LEU A 358 -8.25 8.55 -16.16
CA LEU A 358 -8.29 7.09 -16.33
C LEU A 358 -7.03 6.56 -17.00
N GLU A 359 -6.51 5.47 -16.46
CA GLU A 359 -5.36 4.76 -17.01
C GLU A 359 -5.69 4.13 -18.38
N PRO A 360 -4.71 4.00 -19.28
CA PRO A 360 -4.91 3.36 -20.58
C PRO A 360 -5.05 1.82 -20.44
N TYR A 361 -4.46 1.24 -19.39
CA TYR A 361 -4.60 -0.17 -19.03
C TYR A 361 -5.38 -0.33 -17.72
N ILE A 362 -6.10 -1.44 -17.59
CA ILE A 362 -6.66 -1.89 -16.33
C ILE A 362 -5.99 -3.21 -15.91
N ILE A 363 -5.49 -3.26 -14.68
CA ILE A 363 -4.86 -4.44 -14.11
C ILE A 363 -5.95 -5.37 -13.58
N ARG A 364 -6.03 -6.58 -14.14
CA ARG A 364 -6.91 -7.66 -13.70
C ARG A 364 -6.16 -8.64 -12.80
N THR A 365 -6.66 -8.86 -11.59
CA THR A 365 -6.16 -9.87 -10.66
C THR A 365 -6.76 -11.24 -10.96
N ILE A 366 -6.05 -12.31 -10.61
CA ILE A 366 -6.53 -13.69 -10.75
C ILE A 366 -7.56 -14.12 -9.70
N TYR A 367 -7.99 -13.21 -8.84
CA TYR A 367 -8.93 -13.41 -7.74
C TYR A 367 -9.79 -12.16 -7.54
N PRO A 368 -10.96 -12.25 -6.88
CA PRO A 368 -11.74 -11.07 -6.48
C PRO A 368 -11.01 -10.21 -5.44
N ILE A 369 -11.17 -8.88 -5.52
CA ILE A 369 -10.67 -7.96 -4.49
C ILE A 369 -11.50 -8.14 -3.20
N HIS A 370 -10.83 -8.14 -2.05
CA HIS A 370 -11.44 -8.24 -0.74
C HIS A 370 -12.18 -6.94 -0.37
N LYS A 371 -13.42 -6.80 -0.84
CA LYS A 371 -14.24 -5.58 -0.76
C LYS A 371 -14.46 -5.01 0.65
N GLU A 372 -14.33 -5.83 1.71
CA GLU A 372 -14.44 -5.37 3.11
C GLU A 372 -13.16 -4.67 3.61
N LYS A 373 -12.03 -4.88 2.92
CA LYS A 373 -10.71 -4.34 3.30
C LYS A 373 -10.15 -3.39 2.24
N PHE A 374 -10.61 -3.46 1.00
CA PHE A 374 -10.13 -2.63 -0.11
C PHE A 374 -11.31 -2.18 -0.97
N PHE A 375 -11.29 -0.94 -1.45
CA PHE A 375 -12.30 -0.47 -2.38
C PHE A 375 -12.11 -1.13 -3.75
N ASP A 376 -13.15 -1.81 -4.23
CA ASP A 376 -13.14 -2.59 -5.48
C ASP A 376 -13.67 -1.81 -6.69
N GLY A 377 -13.96 -0.51 -6.53
CA GLY A 377 -14.52 0.33 -7.59
C GLY A 377 -16.00 0.08 -7.86
N ASN A 378 -16.74 -0.42 -6.85
CA ASN A 378 -18.13 -0.87 -6.98
C ASN A 378 -18.27 -1.93 -8.10
N PHE A 379 -17.40 -2.94 -8.07
CA PHE A 379 -17.32 -3.93 -9.14
C PHE A 379 -18.60 -4.75 -9.27
N SER A 380 -19.07 -4.94 -10.50
CA SER A 380 -20.22 -5.79 -10.84
C SER A 380 -20.02 -6.54 -12.15
N LEU A 381 -20.79 -7.62 -12.35
CA LEU A 381 -20.80 -8.40 -13.59
C LEU A 381 -22.22 -8.62 -14.11
N ASN A 382 -22.35 -8.84 -15.41
CA ASN A 382 -23.65 -9.09 -16.03
C ASN A 382 -24.23 -10.48 -15.71
N SER A 383 -23.40 -11.51 -15.61
CA SER A 383 -23.83 -12.91 -15.43
C SER A 383 -22.69 -13.80 -14.94
N GLY A 384 -22.93 -14.68 -13.96
CA GLY A 384 -21.93 -15.63 -13.43
C GLY A 384 -21.51 -15.36 -11.98
N GLU A 385 -20.36 -15.91 -11.57
CA GLU A 385 -19.74 -15.68 -10.26
C GLU A 385 -18.50 -14.78 -10.40
N ILE A 386 -18.25 -13.91 -9.41
CA ILE A 386 -17.04 -13.08 -9.33
C ILE A 386 -15.84 -14.00 -9.07
N SER A 387 -15.01 -14.21 -10.10
CA SER A 387 -13.79 -15.02 -10.02
C SER A 387 -12.50 -14.21 -10.16
N LYS A 388 -12.60 -12.97 -10.65
CA LYS A 388 -11.49 -12.04 -10.93
C LYS A 388 -11.81 -10.67 -10.32
N GLY A 389 -10.79 -9.83 -10.19
CA GLY A 389 -10.88 -8.48 -9.66
C GLY A 389 -10.08 -7.51 -10.51
N PHE A 390 -10.22 -6.22 -10.22
CA PHE A 390 -9.54 -5.16 -10.96
C PHE A 390 -8.97 -4.14 -9.99
N LEU A 391 -7.73 -3.71 -10.22
CA LEU A 391 -7.25 -2.49 -9.58
C LEU A 391 -7.99 -1.29 -10.19
N LEU A 392 -8.14 -0.22 -9.42
CA LEU A 392 -8.82 0.98 -9.90
C LEU A 392 -7.96 1.61 -11.01
N PRO A 393 -8.46 1.77 -12.24
CA PRO A 393 -7.69 2.35 -13.34
C PRO A 393 -7.77 3.89 -13.28
N ILE A 394 -7.51 4.42 -12.09
CA ILE A 394 -7.53 5.85 -11.79
C ILE A 394 -6.09 6.33 -11.76
N LYS A 395 -5.80 7.41 -12.49
CA LYS A 395 -4.52 8.10 -12.43
C LYS A 395 -4.38 8.81 -11.09
N LYS A 396 -3.20 8.81 -10.49
CA LYS A 396 -2.97 9.48 -9.20
C LYS A 396 -3.31 10.98 -9.25
N GLU A 397 -3.20 11.61 -10.43
CA GLU A 397 -3.54 13.00 -10.70
C GLU A 397 -5.03 13.31 -10.41
N TYR A 398 -5.92 12.30 -10.40
CA TYR A 398 -7.28 12.46 -9.88
C TYR A 398 -7.28 13.04 -8.46
N PHE A 399 -6.33 12.58 -7.62
CA PHE A 399 -6.20 13.03 -6.24
C PHE A 399 -5.57 14.42 -6.10
N ASP A 400 -5.14 15.09 -7.18
CA ASP A 400 -4.82 16.53 -7.12
C ASP A 400 -6.09 17.38 -6.99
N TYR A 401 -7.22 16.86 -7.49
CA TYR A 401 -8.48 17.56 -7.57
C TYR A 401 -9.54 17.01 -6.61
N PHE A 402 -9.54 15.72 -6.33
CA PHE A 402 -10.58 15.08 -5.55
C PHE A 402 -9.98 14.24 -4.41
N ASN A 403 -10.80 13.89 -3.43
CA ASN A 403 -10.41 13.02 -2.34
C ASN A 403 -10.95 11.60 -2.57
N ILE A 404 -10.39 10.62 -1.85
CA ILE A 404 -10.85 9.22 -1.85
C ILE A 404 -12.35 9.12 -1.57
N GLU A 405 -12.88 9.92 -0.64
CA GLU A 405 -14.28 9.95 -0.27
C GLU A 405 -15.17 10.38 -1.45
N ASP A 406 -14.68 11.28 -2.31
CA ASP A 406 -15.40 11.69 -3.52
C ASP A 406 -15.48 10.52 -4.51
N LEU A 407 -14.38 9.77 -4.69
CA LEU A 407 -14.31 8.59 -5.57
C LEU A 407 -15.18 7.43 -5.09
N GLN A 408 -15.26 7.21 -3.77
CA GLN A 408 -16.09 6.18 -3.14
C GLN A 408 -17.56 6.58 -3.01
N GLY A 409 -17.86 7.87 -3.16
CA GLY A 409 -19.15 8.46 -2.93
C GLY A 409 -20.18 8.20 -4.03
N VAL A 410 -21.22 9.04 -4.00
CA VAL A 410 -22.30 9.08 -4.99
C VAL A 410 -22.52 10.51 -5.46
N THR A 411 -22.96 10.66 -6.70
CA THR A 411 -23.46 11.92 -7.28
C THR A 411 -24.77 12.34 -6.62
N ALA A 412 -25.20 13.58 -6.88
CA ALA A 412 -26.43 14.15 -6.29
C ALA A 412 -27.71 13.35 -6.61
N ASP A 413 -27.73 12.62 -7.73
CA ASP A 413 -28.83 11.73 -8.15
C ASP A 413 -28.65 10.27 -7.69
N GLY A 414 -27.67 10.00 -6.81
CA GLY A 414 -27.47 8.71 -6.16
C GLY A 414 -26.65 7.68 -6.95
N LYS A 415 -26.09 8.04 -8.11
CA LYS A 415 -25.20 7.15 -8.87
C LYS A 415 -23.81 7.12 -8.24
N LYS A 416 -23.13 5.99 -8.32
CA LYS A 416 -21.75 5.87 -7.80
C LYS A 416 -20.78 6.75 -8.57
N THR A 417 -19.78 7.32 -7.92
CA THR A 417 -18.77 8.14 -8.61
C THR A 417 -17.92 7.27 -9.57
N LEU A 418 -17.46 6.11 -9.10
CA LEU A 418 -16.74 5.11 -9.89
C LEU A 418 -17.55 3.80 -9.95
N GLU A 419 -17.69 3.23 -11.15
CA GLU A 419 -18.28 1.90 -11.37
C GLU A 419 -17.42 1.10 -12.34
N ILE A 420 -17.12 -0.15 -11.98
CA ILE A 420 -16.45 -1.12 -12.86
C ILE A 420 -17.43 -2.25 -13.16
N LYS A 421 -17.72 -2.48 -14.44
CA LYS A 421 -18.69 -3.47 -14.89
C LYS A 421 -18.11 -4.39 -15.95
N GLN A 422 -18.08 -5.70 -15.68
CA GLN A 422 -17.62 -6.69 -16.65
C GLN A 422 -18.77 -7.17 -17.56
N ALA A 423 -18.56 -7.05 -18.86
CA ALA A 423 -19.45 -7.57 -19.90
C ALA A 423 -19.27 -9.08 -20.10
N SER A 424 -20.29 -9.74 -20.65
CA SER A 424 -20.28 -11.20 -20.89
C SER A 424 -19.21 -11.64 -21.89
N THR A 425 -18.71 -10.73 -22.73
CA THR A 425 -17.61 -10.98 -23.69
C THR A 425 -16.22 -10.79 -23.06
N GLY A 426 -16.13 -10.51 -21.75
CA GLY A 426 -14.88 -10.33 -21.01
C GLY A 426 -14.33 -8.91 -21.01
N GLY A 427 -14.88 -8.00 -21.81
CA GLY A 427 -14.58 -6.56 -21.77
C GLY A 427 -15.05 -5.91 -20.46
N VAL A 428 -14.37 -4.84 -20.05
CA VAL A 428 -14.63 -4.14 -18.78
C VAL A 428 -14.98 -2.69 -19.06
N HIS A 429 -16.17 -2.27 -18.64
CA HIS A 429 -16.64 -0.89 -18.75
C HIS A 429 -16.38 -0.18 -17.43
N VAL A 430 -15.64 0.93 -17.48
CA VAL A 430 -15.37 1.78 -16.32
C VAL A 430 -16.08 3.11 -16.53
N THR A 431 -16.89 3.49 -15.56
CA THR A 431 -17.62 4.76 -15.53
C THR A 431 -17.09 5.62 -14.39
N LEU A 432 -16.60 6.82 -14.69
CA LEU A 432 -16.15 7.81 -13.73
C LEU A 432 -16.96 9.09 -13.90
N ARG A 433 -17.66 9.53 -12.85
CA ARG A 433 -18.50 10.74 -12.86
C ARG A 433 -17.78 11.86 -12.14
N ILE A 434 -17.43 12.93 -12.86
CA ILE A 434 -16.69 14.06 -12.31
C ILE A 434 -17.66 15.19 -11.96
N PRO A 435 -17.76 15.60 -10.69
CA PRO A 435 -18.66 16.66 -10.27
C PRO A 435 -18.22 18.02 -10.84
N ILE A 436 -19.19 18.79 -11.31
CA ILE A 436 -19.06 20.16 -11.81
C ILE A 436 -20.04 21.06 -11.06
N GLN A 437 -20.02 22.37 -11.33
CA GLN A 437 -20.91 23.34 -10.68
C GLN A 437 -22.40 22.97 -10.75
N ASP A 438 -23.20 23.57 -9.87
CA ASP A 438 -24.65 23.34 -9.74
C ASP A 438 -25.06 21.88 -9.45
N LYS A 439 -24.19 21.12 -8.77
CA LYS A 439 -24.40 19.71 -8.42
C LYS A 439 -24.61 18.79 -9.64
N LYS A 440 -24.10 19.21 -10.81
CA LYS A 440 -24.08 18.41 -12.04
C LYS A 440 -22.78 17.62 -12.12
N TYR A 441 -22.64 16.76 -13.13
CA TYR A 441 -21.42 16.00 -13.37
C TYR A 441 -21.23 15.72 -14.86
N VAL A 442 -19.98 15.47 -15.26
CA VAL A 442 -19.62 14.90 -16.56
C VAL A 442 -19.28 13.43 -16.38
N THR A 443 -19.82 12.58 -17.25
CA THR A 443 -19.52 11.14 -17.24
C THR A 443 -18.39 10.83 -18.21
N TYR A 444 -17.37 10.15 -17.71
CA TYR A 444 -16.32 9.53 -18.49
C TYR A 444 -16.45 8.02 -18.47
N GLU A 445 -16.62 7.45 -19.66
CA GLU A 445 -16.73 6.00 -19.86
C GLU A 445 -15.58 5.51 -20.73
N ARG A 446 -14.86 4.48 -20.27
CA ARG A 446 -13.84 3.78 -21.07
C ARG A 446 -14.09 2.28 -21.02
N THR A 447 -14.01 1.64 -22.18
CA THR A 447 -14.09 0.18 -22.28
C THR A 447 -12.69 -0.39 -22.46
N TYR A 448 -12.32 -1.35 -21.60
CA TYR A 448 -11.07 -2.07 -21.64
C TYR A 448 -11.30 -3.45 -22.26
N TYR A 449 -10.52 -3.79 -23.26
CA TYR A 449 -10.68 -5.04 -24.01
C TYR A 449 -9.67 -6.09 -23.56
N PRO A 450 -10.10 -7.36 -23.42
CA PRO A 450 -9.18 -8.46 -23.13
C PRO A 450 -8.27 -8.71 -24.34
N PRO A 451 -7.10 -9.34 -24.13
CA PRO A 451 -6.25 -9.68 -25.25
C PRO A 451 -6.88 -10.75 -26.14
N ALA A 452 -6.55 -10.70 -27.44
CA ALA A 452 -7.06 -11.65 -28.42
C ALA A 452 -6.64 -13.10 -28.12
N ASN A 453 -5.48 -13.26 -27.47
CA ASN A 453 -5.05 -14.51 -26.85
C ASN A 453 -4.31 -14.21 -25.54
N GLU A 454 -4.26 -15.19 -24.63
CA GLU A 454 -3.66 -15.03 -23.29
C GLU A 454 -2.13 -14.88 -23.30
N TYR A 455 -1.48 -14.97 -24.46
CA TYR A 455 -0.02 -14.87 -24.61
C TYR A 455 0.46 -13.50 -25.10
N GLN A 456 -0.44 -12.60 -25.45
CA GLN A 456 -0.15 -11.28 -25.99
C GLN A 456 -0.66 -10.17 -25.08
N ILE A 457 0.04 -9.03 -25.12
CA ILE A 457 -0.43 -7.77 -24.56
C ILE A 457 -1.17 -7.04 -25.67
N THR A 458 -2.37 -6.53 -25.37
CA THR A 458 -3.11 -5.67 -26.29
C THR A 458 -2.76 -4.23 -26.04
N GLU A 459 -2.46 -3.51 -27.12
CA GLU A 459 -2.21 -2.07 -27.04
C GLU A 459 -3.54 -1.31 -26.95
N PRO A 460 -3.65 -0.30 -26.07
CA PRO A 460 -4.80 0.59 -26.01
C PRO A 460 -4.88 1.48 -27.26
N ASP A 461 -6.09 1.77 -27.71
CA ASP A 461 -6.36 2.73 -28.80
C ASP A 461 -7.04 3.96 -28.19
N LEU A 462 -6.21 4.90 -27.73
CA LEU A 462 -6.68 6.12 -27.05
C LEU A 462 -7.47 7.05 -27.98
N ASN A 463 -7.16 7.07 -29.28
CA ASN A 463 -7.92 7.84 -30.26
C ASN A 463 -9.39 7.41 -30.34
N ARG A 464 -9.64 6.12 -30.09
CA ARG A 464 -11.00 5.54 -30.04
C ARG A 464 -11.51 5.31 -28.62
N ASN A 465 -10.83 5.85 -27.60
CA ASN A 465 -11.13 5.66 -26.18
C ASN A 465 -11.28 4.18 -25.78
N ARG A 466 -10.39 3.31 -26.30
CA ARG A 466 -10.34 1.88 -25.99
C ARG A 466 -9.13 1.59 -25.13
N GLY A 467 -9.37 1.14 -23.90
CA GLY A 467 -8.31 0.65 -23.02
C GLY A 467 -8.01 -0.83 -23.24
N ALA A 468 -6.98 -1.33 -22.58
CA ALA A 468 -6.60 -2.73 -22.62
C ALA A 468 -6.56 -3.37 -21.22
N ILE A 469 -6.93 -4.65 -21.13
CA ILE A 469 -6.82 -5.43 -19.89
C ILE A 469 -5.47 -6.13 -19.89
N ILE A 470 -4.72 -6.00 -18.78
CA ILE A 470 -3.55 -6.82 -18.49
C ILE A 470 -3.83 -7.70 -17.28
N GLU A 471 -3.65 -9.01 -17.41
CA GLU A 471 -3.80 -9.93 -16.28
C GLU A 471 -2.46 -10.15 -15.58
N ASN A 472 -2.45 -9.96 -14.27
CA ASN A 472 -1.27 -10.12 -13.43
C ASN A 472 -1.55 -11.02 -12.23
N GLN A 473 -0.54 -11.81 -11.86
CA GLN A 473 -0.58 -12.76 -10.76
C GLN A 473 0.27 -12.24 -9.61
N PHE A 474 -0.31 -11.40 -8.77
CA PHE A 474 0.37 -10.91 -7.56
C PHE A 474 -0.55 -10.98 -6.35
N GLY A 475 0.04 -10.89 -5.14
CA GLY A 475 -0.64 -10.73 -3.86
C GLY A 475 -0.11 -9.50 -3.14
N LEU A 476 -0.97 -8.85 -2.36
CA LEU A 476 -0.58 -7.75 -1.48
C LEU A 476 -1.18 -7.95 -0.09
N THR A 477 -0.37 -7.78 0.95
CA THR A 477 -0.79 -7.90 2.36
C THR A 477 -0.31 -6.69 3.16
N LEU A 478 -1.21 -6.06 3.90
CA LEU A 478 -0.94 -4.95 4.81
C LEU A 478 -0.88 -5.43 6.26
N PHE A 479 0.11 -4.93 7.01
CA PHE A 479 0.24 -5.14 8.45
C PHE A 479 0.80 -3.89 9.15
N PRO A 480 0.21 -3.42 10.26
CA PRO A 480 -1.13 -3.75 10.68
C PRO A 480 -2.17 -3.09 9.77
N PHE A 481 -3.39 -3.64 9.73
CA PHE A 481 -4.51 -3.06 9.00
C PHE A 481 -5.32 -2.09 9.88
N ILE A 482 -4.65 -1.07 10.43
CA ILE A 482 -5.25 -0.01 11.25
C ILE A 482 -4.62 1.33 10.89
N LYS A 483 -5.35 2.43 11.09
CA LYS A 483 -4.81 3.79 10.98
C LYS A 483 -5.02 4.56 12.27
N LEU A 484 -3.94 5.10 12.82
CA LEU A 484 -3.97 5.97 14.00
C LEU A 484 -4.00 7.43 13.57
N ALA A 485 -4.57 8.29 14.42
CA ALA A 485 -4.68 9.72 14.17
C ALA A 485 -3.32 10.45 14.19
N ASP A 486 -2.39 10.05 15.07
CA ASP A 486 -1.01 10.54 15.00
C ASP A 486 -0.23 9.71 13.97
N ASP A 487 0.05 10.34 12.82
CA ASP A 487 0.76 9.71 11.70
C ASP A 487 2.12 9.14 12.09
N ARG A 488 2.79 9.70 13.10
CA ARG A 488 4.12 9.23 13.55
C ARG A 488 4.05 7.92 14.32
N GLN A 489 2.85 7.50 14.71
CA GLN A 489 2.62 6.21 15.36
C GLN A 489 2.18 5.13 14.38
N ASN A 490 2.05 5.43 13.09
CA ASN A 490 1.69 4.45 12.07
C ASN A 490 2.95 3.73 11.57
N PHE A 491 3.03 2.42 11.82
CA PHE A 491 4.16 1.58 11.43
C PHE A 491 3.66 0.42 10.56
N TYR A 492 3.80 0.53 9.25
CA TYR A 492 3.35 -0.49 8.31
C TYR A 492 4.48 -1.35 7.78
N ARG A 493 4.09 -2.57 7.44
CA ARG A 493 4.83 -3.56 6.67
C ARG A 493 3.88 -4.02 5.56
N VAL A 494 4.32 -3.82 4.33
CA VAL A 494 3.53 -4.17 3.14
C VAL A 494 4.25 -5.27 2.40
N ALA A 495 3.65 -6.44 2.35
CA ALA A 495 4.18 -7.59 1.63
C ALA A 495 3.57 -7.64 0.23
N PHE A 496 4.42 -7.75 -0.78
CA PHE A 496 4.03 -7.89 -2.18
C PHE A 496 4.64 -9.16 -2.77
N MET A 497 3.78 -10.02 -3.32
CA MET A 497 4.15 -11.31 -3.90
C MET A 497 3.90 -11.25 -5.40
N ASP A 498 4.93 -11.43 -6.23
CA ASP A 498 4.81 -11.44 -7.70
C ASP A 498 5.07 -12.83 -8.25
N ARG A 499 4.04 -13.39 -8.89
CA ARG A 499 4.02 -14.70 -9.54
C ARG A 499 3.62 -14.56 -11.01
N ASP A 500 3.88 -13.43 -11.67
CA ASP A 500 3.75 -13.36 -13.12
C ASP A 500 4.69 -14.41 -13.75
N ILE A 501 4.12 -15.34 -14.53
CA ILE A 501 4.81 -16.49 -15.12
C ILE A 501 4.65 -16.59 -16.64
N LEU A 502 3.80 -15.77 -17.26
CA LEU A 502 3.57 -15.80 -18.70
C LEU A 502 4.71 -15.07 -19.42
N GLU A 503 5.06 -15.48 -20.65
CA GLU A 503 6.24 -14.94 -21.34
C GLU A 503 6.26 -13.41 -21.44
N HIS A 504 5.10 -12.78 -21.65
CA HIS A 504 4.96 -11.34 -21.79
C HIS A 504 4.98 -10.57 -20.45
N ASN A 505 4.72 -11.23 -19.31
CA ASN A 505 4.64 -10.57 -18.00
C ASN A 505 5.64 -11.10 -16.95
N LYS A 506 6.32 -12.23 -17.20
CA LYS A 506 7.23 -12.87 -16.23
C LYS A 506 8.37 -11.97 -15.76
N ASN A 507 8.78 -11.02 -16.61
CA ASN A 507 9.83 -10.03 -16.35
C ASN A 507 9.31 -8.68 -15.84
N ASN A 508 8.02 -8.59 -15.49
CA ASN A 508 7.46 -7.38 -14.89
C ASN A 508 8.22 -7.02 -13.62
N LYS A 509 8.48 -5.72 -13.45
CA LYS A 509 9.05 -5.14 -12.25
C LYS A 509 7.99 -4.31 -11.58
N TYR A 510 7.61 -4.74 -10.38
CA TYR A 510 6.62 -4.04 -9.58
C TYR A 510 7.25 -2.99 -8.66
N VAL A 511 6.65 -1.82 -8.64
CA VAL A 511 6.94 -0.73 -7.69
C VAL A 511 5.63 -0.34 -7.02
N LEU A 512 5.66 -0.26 -5.69
CA LEU A 512 4.56 0.29 -4.90
C LEU A 512 4.95 1.68 -4.43
N GLN A 513 4.08 2.66 -4.65
CA GLN A 513 4.22 4.01 -4.12
C GLN A 513 3.02 4.32 -3.23
N PHE A 514 3.28 4.92 -2.07
CA PHE A 514 2.27 5.17 -1.04
C PHE A 514 1.96 6.66 -1.00
N TYR A 515 0.70 7.04 -0.81
CA TYR A 515 0.30 8.45 -0.87
C TYR A 515 -0.70 8.80 0.22
N LYS A 516 -0.63 10.06 0.68
CA LYS A 516 -1.67 10.68 1.50
C LYS A 516 -2.72 11.35 0.62
N ASN A 517 -3.98 11.14 0.97
CA ASN A 517 -5.14 11.66 0.25
C ASN A 517 -5.09 13.19 0.20
N ASP A 518 -5.04 13.88 1.34
CA ASP A 518 -5.22 15.33 1.45
C ASP A 518 -4.38 16.20 0.51
N GLN A 519 -3.15 15.79 0.20
CA GLN A 519 -2.21 16.56 -0.62
C GLN A 519 -1.71 15.81 -1.85
N ASN A 520 -2.22 14.60 -2.13
CA ASN A 520 -1.63 13.69 -3.13
C ASN A 520 -0.10 13.56 -2.93
N LYS A 521 0.32 13.49 -1.66
CA LYS A 521 1.73 13.55 -1.31
C LYS A 521 2.26 12.14 -1.13
N GLU A 522 3.34 11.83 -1.85
CA GLU A 522 4.04 10.56 -1.71
C GLU A 522 4.64 10.41 -0.30
N VAL A 523 4.38 9.25 0.31
CA VAL A 523 4.98 8.77 1.55
C VAL A 523 6.09 7.81 1.15
N LYS A 524 7.33 8.25 1.32
CA LYS A 524 8.50 7.45 0.96
C LYS A 524 8.64 6.26 1.90
N GLU A 525 8.85 5.08 1.34
CA GLU A 525 9.22 3.92 2.13
C GLU A 525 10.59 4.15 2.79
N LYS A 526 10.73 3.71 4.03
CA LYS A 526 12.01 3.69 4.73
C LYS A 526 12.96 2.66 4.13
N ALA A 527 12.41 1.52 3.71
CA ALA A 527 13.15 0.46 3.05
C ALA A 527 12.22 -0.41 2.20
N ALA A 528 12.78 -1.02 1.16
CA ALA A 528 12.14 -2.10 0.43
C ALA A 528 13.13 -3.28 0.28
N LYS A 529 12.73 -4.48 0.71
CA LYS A 529 13.58 -5.67 0.78
C LYS A 529 13.00 -6.82 -0.02
N GLN A 530 13.83 -7.46 -0.84
CA GLN A 530 13.46 -8.66 -1.58
C GLN A 530 13.93 -9.90 -0.83
N ARG A 531 13.04 -10.89 -0.64
CA ARG A 531 13.37 -12.15 0.06
C ARG A 531 13.47 -13.33 -0.91
N SER A 532 12.36 -13.68 -1.54
CA SER A 532 12.28 -14.75 -2.55
C SER A 532 12.54 -14.23 -3.96
N GLU A 533 13.02 -15.12 -4.84
CA GLU A 533 13.34 -14.80 -6.23
C GLU A 533 12.67 -15.80 -7.20
N LYS A 534 12.06 -15.31 -8.29
CA LYS A 534 11.35 -16.15 -9.25
C LYS A 534 12.19 -17.28 -9.83
N SER A 535 13.49 -17.07 -10.02
CA SER A 535 14.42 -18.06 -10.58
C SER A 535 14.68 -19.25 -9.66
N ILE A 536 14.40 -19.12 -8.36
CA ILE A 536 14.66 -20.15 -7.33
C ILE A 536 13.33 -20.67 -6.80
N ASP A 537 12.44 -19.77 -6.37
CA ASP A 537 11.23 -20.12 -5.62
C ASP A 537 9.95 -20.09 -6.49
N PHE A 538 10.08 -19.80 -7.80
CA PHE A 538 8.97 -19.60 -8.76
C PHE A 538 8.04 -18.42 -8.43
N ILE A 539 8.44 -17.57 -7.49
CA ILE A 539 7.74 -16.37 -7.03
C ILE A 539 8.78 -15.38 -6.48
N SER A 540 8.57 -14.09 -6.66
CA SER A 540 9.36 -13.05 -6.02
C SER A 540 8.56 -12.37 -4.92
N THR A 541 9.24 -12.00 -3.83
CA THR A 541 8.61 -11.26 -2.74
C THR A 541 9.37 -9.99 -2.42
N LYS A 542 8.63 -8.91 -2.20
CA LYS A 542 9.15 -7.61 -1.83
C LYS A 542 8.35 -7.04 -0.67
N TYR A 543 9.06 -6.61 0.38
CA TYR A 543 8.48 -6.09 1.60
C TYR A 543 8.86 -4.63 1.75
N TYR A 544 7.88 -3.77 2.03
CA TYR A 544 8.07 -2.33 2.21
C TYR A 544 7.89 -1.96 3.68
N VAL A 545 8.79 -1.13 4.20
CA VAL A 545 8.79 -0.58 5.56
C VAL A 545 8.33 0.87 5.49
N ILE A 546 7.22 1.19 6.14
CA ILE A 546 6.64 2.54 6.16
C ILE A 546 6.44 2.95 7.61
N GLU A 547 6.99 4.09 8.02
CA GLU A 547 6.89 4.62 9.40
C GLU A 547 6.07 5.92 9.46
N GLU A 548 5.10 6.06 8.54
CA GLU A 548 4.14 7.18 8.46
C GLU A 548 2.79 6.67 7.93
N GLY A 549 1.71 7.40 8.22
CA GLY A 549 0.37 7.15 7.66
C GLY A 549 0.30 7.31 6.14
N PHE A 550 -0.47 6.45 5.45
CA PHE A 550 -0.83 6.59 4.03
C PHE A 550 -2.32 6.24 3.81
N ASP A 551 -2.85 6.59 2.64
CA ASP A 551 -4.28 6.47 2.30
C ASP A 551 -4.54 5.59 1.08
N TYR A 552 -3.64 5.58 0.10
CA TYR A 552 -3.73 4.68 -1.05
C TYR A 552 -2.34 4.28 -1.56
N ILE A 553 -2.33 3.24 -2.39
CA ILE A 553 -1.13 2.64 -2.98
C ILE A 553 -1.28 2.69 -4.49
N GLU A 554 -0.28 3.23 -5.17
CA GLU A 554 -0.11 3.13 -6.61
C GLU A 554 0.77 1.92 -6.91
N VAL A 555 0.21 0.96 -7.65
CA VAL A 555 0.92 -0.23 -8.14
C VAL A 555 1.37 0.06 -9.57
N LYS A 556 2.67 0.01 -9.82
CA LYS A 556 3.25 0.17 -11.15
C LYS A 556 3.93 -1.10 -11.59
N ASN A 557 3.67 -1.53 -12.82
CA ASN A 557 4.50 -2.49 -13.53
C ASN A 557 5.01 -1.87 -14.85
N ASN A 558 5.65 -2.67 -15.70
CA ASN A 558 6.23 -2.18 -16.95
C ASN A 558 5.21 -1.60 -17.95
N TRP A 559 3.93 -1.94 -17.81
CA TRP A 559 2.87 -1.68 -18.78
C TRP A 559 1.75 -0.82 -18.23
N ALA A 560 1.39 -1.03 -16.96
CA ALA A 560 0.18 -0.51 -16.37
C ALA A 560 0.42 0.01 -14.95
N ASN A 561 -0.39 1.00 -14.59
CA ASN A 561 -0.54 1.46 -13.23
C ASN A 561 -1.96 1.14 -12.75
N GLY A 562 -2.13 1.02 -11.43
CA GLY A 562 -3.44 0.91 -10.81
C GLY A 562 -3.41 1.34 -9.36
N ILE A 563 -4.55 1.80 -8.86
CA ILE A 563 -4.69 2.28 -7.48
C ILE A 563 -5.35 1.21 -6.63
N ILE A 564 -4.80 1.00 -5.43
CA ILE A 564 -5.38 0.22 -4.33
C ILE A 564 -5.71 1.20 -3.21
N ILE A 565 -6.96 1.19 -2.74
CA ILE A 565 -7.42 2.01 -1.61
C ILE A 565 -7.77 1.09 -0.44
N PRO A 566 -6.91 0.99 0.60
CA PRO A 566 -7.23 0.30 1.83
C PRO A 566 -8.38 0.99 2.58
N LEU A 567 -9.33 0.20 3.08
CA LEU A 567 -10.42 0.66 3.94
C LEU A 567 -9.99 0.59 5.41
N PHE A 568 -8.99 1.39 5.78
CA PHE A 568 -8.47 1.40 7.15
C PHE A 568 -9.57 1.73 8.17
N LYS A 569 -9.56 1.00 9.29
CA LYS A 569 -10.34 1.39 10.47
C LYS A 569 -9.53 2.42 11.26
N THR A 570 -10.10 3.62 11.43
CA THR A 570 -9.57 4.59 12.39
C THR A 570 -9.99 4.14 13.78
N LEU A 571 -9.01 3.80 14.62
CA LEU A 571 -9.29 3.34 15.98
C LEU A 571 -9.42 4.55 16.91
N PRO A 572 -10.45 4.59 17.78
CA PRO A 572 -10.50 5.56 18.87
C PRO A 572 -9.37 5.28 19.86
N GLN A 573 -9.01 6.30 20.65
CA GLN A 573 -8.06 6.10 21.73
C GLN A 573 -8.62 5.10 22.75
N GLY A 574 -7.89 4.01 22.99
CA GLY A 574 -8.23 3.03 24.00
C GLY A 574 -8.06 3.57 25.41
N SER A 575 -8.69 2.90 26.38
CA SER A 575 -8.65 3.26 27.80
C SER A 575 -8.24 2.11 28.71
N SER A 576 -8.16 0.89 28.18
CA SER A 576 -7.87 -0.30 28.97
C SER A 576 -6.37 -0.45 29.23
N GLU A 577 -6.00 -0.99 30.38
CA GLU A 577 -4.62 -1.36 30.69
C GLU A 577 -4.34 -2.79 30.26
N PHE A 578 -3.21 -2.99 29.57
CA PHE A 578 -2.73 -4.33 29.22
C PHE A 578 -1.38 -4.60 29.90
N THR A 579 -1.21 -5.79 30.46
CA THR A 579 0.09 -6.29 30.91
C THR A 579 0.38 -7.57 30.16
N PHE A 580 1.52 -7.63 29.47
CA PHE A 580 1.98 -8.81 28.74
C PHE A 580 3.14 -9.46 29.48
N ALA A 581 3.21 -10.79 29.46
CA ALA A 581 4.34 -11.58 29.91
C ALA A 581 4.90 -12.40 28.74
N VAL A 582 6.18 -12.20 28.42
CA VAL A 582 6.88 -12.87 27.30
C VAL A 582 7.98 -13.76 27.84
N ASP A 583 7.84 -15.06 27.61
CA ASP A 583 8.87 -16.04 27.84
C ASP A 583 9.63 -16.25 26.54
N PHE A 584 10.78 -15.58 26.41
CA PHE A 584 11.75 -15.81 25.34
C PHE A 584 12.54 -17.08 25.65
N GLY A 585 11.92 -18.24 25.43
CA GLY A 585 12.50 -19.53 25.81
C GLY A 585 13.64 -19.97 24.90
N THR A 586 14.52 -20.84 25.42
CA THR A 586 15.62 -21.46 24.64
C THR A 586 15.10 -22.20 23.41
N THR A 587 13.94 -22.85 23.57
CA THR A 587 13.36 -23.76 22.59
C THR A 587 12.05 -23.22 22.00
N ASN A 588 11.13 -22.76 22.86
CA ASN A 588 9.83 -22.21 22.48
C ASN A 588 9.60 -20.90 23.20
N THR A 589 9.05 -19.92 22.49
CA THR A 589 8.58 -18.65 23.03
C THR A 589 7.09 -18.75 23.32
N HIS A 590 6.64 -18.11 24.41
CA HIS A 590 5.23 -18.05 24.79
C HIS A 590 4.85 -16.64 25.28
N ILE A 591 3.60 -16.25 25.08
CA ILE A 591 3.08 -14.95 25.51
C ILE A 591 1.73 -15.15 26.21
N GLU A 592 1.59 -14.56 27.39
CA GLU A 592 0.32 -14.36 28.08
C GLU A 592 0.06 -12.86 28.24
N TYR A 593 -1.20 -12.48 28.42
CA TYR A 593 -1.54 -11.12 28.78
C TYR A 593 -2.76 -11.09 29.71
N ARG A 594 -2.92 -9.98 30.42
CA ARG A 594 -4.17 -9.65 31.10
C ARG A 594 -4.62 -8.25 30.71
N LYS A 595 -5.93 -8.06 30.73
CA LYS A 595 -6.60 -6.78 30.48
C LYS A 595 -7.23 -6.31 31.80
N ASP A 596 -6.98 -5.06 32.18
CA ASP A 596 -7.54 -4.41 33.38
C ASP A 596 -7.39 -5.25 34.67
N ASN A 597 -6.22 -5.87 34.84
CA ASN A 597 -5.89 -6.78 35.96
C ASN A 597 -6.80 -8.01 36.11
N GLY A 598 -7.52 -8.41 35.06
CA GLY A 598 -8.23 -9.68 35.02
C GLY A 598 -7.30 -10.91 34.94
N ASP A 599 -7.90 -12.07 34.72
CA ASP A 599 -7.15 -13.33 34.61
C ASP A 599 -6.20 -13.35 33.39
N PRO A 600 -5.04 -14.01 33.49
CA PRO A 600 -4.16 -14.25 32.36
C PRO A 600 -4.86 -15.02 31.24
N LYS A 601 -4.57 -14.61 30.01
CA LYS A 601 -5.04 -15.24 28.78
C LYS A 601 -3.87 -15.41 27.81
N PRO A 602 -3.83 -16.54 27.07
CA PRO A 602 -2.80 -16.75 26.07
C PRO A 602 -2.92 -15.69 24.98
N PHE A 603 -1.79 -15.27 24.43
CA PHE A 603 -1.81 -14.38 23.27
C PHE A 603 -2.39 -15.12 22.07
N GLU A 604 -3.47 -14.58 21.54
CA GLU A 604 -4.12 -15.08 20.33
C GLU A 604 -4.50 -13.94 19.39
N ILE A 605 -4.60 -14.23 18.10
CA ILE A 605 -5.23 -13.40 17.07
C ILE A 605 -6.42 -14.20 16.54
N ASN A 606 -7.61 -13.65 16.74
CA ASN A 606 -8.90 -14.21 16.35
C ASN A 606 -9.54 -13.32 15.26
N GLU A 607 -10.68 -13.74 14.72
CA GLU A 607 -11.38 -13.01 13.65
C GLU A 607 -11.73 -11.55 14.02
N ASN A 608 -11.97 -11.28 15.31
CA ASN A 608 -12.33 -9.96 15.80
C ASN A 608 -11.15 -8.98 15.89
N ASP A 609 -9.92 -9.48 15.90
CA ASP A 609 -8.71 -8.67 16.05
C ASP A 609 -7.60 -9.06 15.08
N LEU A 610 -8.00 -9.46 13.87
CA LEU A 610 -7.10 -9.67 12.73
C LEU A 610 -6.20 -8.45 12.53
N GLN A 611 -4.90 -8.69 12.50
CA GLN A 611 -3.89 -7.65 12.36
C GLN A 611 -3.52 -7.38 10.91
N THR A 612 -3.76 -8.32 10.00
CA THR A 612 -3.43 -8.21 8.57
C THR A 612 -4.66 -8.01 7.70
N ALA A 613 -4.46 -7.47 6.50
CA ALA A 613 -5.43 -7.55 5.42
C ALA A 613 -4.75 -7.88 4.09
N THR A 614 -5.25 -8.91 3.42
CA THR A 614 -4.83 -9.38 2.11
C THR A 614 -5.75 -8.81 1.04
N LEU A 615 -5.20 -8.46 -0.13
CA LEU A 615 -5.98 -7.94 -1.27
C LEU A 615 -7.05 -8.92 -1.76
N TYR A 616 -6.88 -10.21 -1.49
CA TYR A 616 -7.85 -11.28 -1.69
C TYR A 616 -8.43 -11.75 -0.35
N ASP A 617 -9.63 -12.33 -0.38
CA ASP A 617 -10.21 -13.02 0.77
C ASP A 617 -9.81 -14.50 0.76
N SER A 618 -8.94 -14.88 1.70
CA SER A 618 -8.38 -16.23 1.86
C SER A 618 -9.41 -17.28 2.28
N LYS A 619 -10.56 -16.87 2.84
CA LYS A 619 -11.64 -17.77 3.26
C LYS A 619 -12.73 -17.92 2.20
N ASN A 620 -12.74 -17.06 1.18
CA ASN A 620 -13.76 -17.10 0.13
C ASN A 620 -13.54 -18.30 -0.81
N PRO A 621 -14.51 -19.22 -0.96
CA PRO A 621 -14.39 -20.38 -1.84
C PRO A 621 -14.11 -20.03 -3.31
N ALA A 622 -14.65 -18.91 -3.81
CA ALA A 622 -14.41 -18.44 -5.17
C ALA A 622 -12.95 -18.00 -5.36
N THR A 623 -12.38 -17.29 -4.39
CA THR A 623 -10.94 -16.94 -4.37
C THR A 623 -10.07 -18.20 -4.42
N ILE A 624 -10.33 -19.15 -3.53
CA ILE A 624 -9.57 -20.41 -3.43
C ILE A 624 -9.64 -21.17 -4.76
N LYS A 625 -10.84 -21.29 -5.34
CA LYS A 625 -11.06 -21.92 -6.65
C LYS A 625 -10.29 -21.22 -7.76
N SER A 626 -10.33 -19.89 -7.83
CA SER A 626 -9.63 -19.11 -8.86
C SER A 626 -8.10 -19.21 -8.76
N ILE A 627 -7.54 -19.13 -7.55
CA ILE A 627 -6.09 -19.27 -7.33
C ILE A 627 -5.62 -20.69 -7.69
N ASN A 628 -6.37 -21.72 -7.25
CA ASN A 628 -6.06 -23.12 -7.57
C ASN A 628 -6.14 -23.40 -9.08
N ALA A 629 -7.11 -22.81 -9.79
CA ALA A 629 -7.31 -23.04 -11.23
C ALA A 629 -6.06 -22.66 -12.07
N VAL A 630 -5.30 -21.66 -11.63
CA VAL A 630 -4.04 -21.22 -12.27
C VAL A 630 -2.79 -21.69 -11.53
N ARG A 631 -2.95 -22.59 -10.54
CA ARG A 631 -1.88 -23.15 -9.69
C ARG A 631 -1.04 -22.07 -8.99
N ALA A 632 -1.67 -21.00 -8.52
CA ALA A 632 -0.99 -19.84 -7.91
C ALA A 632 -0.96 -19.90 -6.37
N ASN A 633 -1.01 -21.09 -5.76
CA ASN A 633 -1.09 -21.30 -4.31
C ASN A 633 0.10 -20.70 -3.55
N ASN A 634 1.25 -20.54 -4.20
CA ASN A 634 2.40 -19.85 -3.60
C ASN A 634 2.08 -18.37 -3.21
N LEU A 635 1.05 -17.73 -3.79
CA LEU A 635 0.59 -16.40 -3.38
C LEU A 635 -0.01 -16.39 -1.97
N THR A 636 -0.54 -17.53 -1.50
CA THR A 636 -1.09 -17.69 -0.14
C THR A 636 -0.04 -18.28 0.80
N ASP A 637 0.67 -19.31 0.37
CA ASP A 637 1.50 -20.13 1.24
C ASP A 637 2.72 -19.35 1.77
N LEU A 638 3.28 -18.47 0.93
CA LEU A 638 4.49 -17.72 1.26
C LEU A 638 4.26 -16.63 2.30
N ILE A 639 3.02 -16.14 2.47
CA ILE A 639 2.68 -15.19 3.54
C ILE A 639 2.97 -15.80 4.92
N PHE A 640 2.57 -17.05 5.13
CA PHE A 640 2.80 -17.76 6.40
C PHE A 640 4.29 -18.06 6.64
N GLN A 641 5.08 -18.15 5.57
CA GLN A 641 6.51 -18.50 5.63
C GLN A 641 7.42 -17.27 5.83
N GLU A 642 7.13 -16.16 5.16
CA GLU A 642 7.99 -14.97 5.14
C GLU A 642 7.40 -13.74 5.84
N PHE A 643 6.13 -13.79 6.25
CA PHE A 643 5.43 -12.67 6.89
C PHE A 643 4.78 -13.12 8.20
N ILE A 644 3.45 -13.03 8.29
CA ILE A 644 2.67 -13.38 9.48
C ILE A 644 1.33 -14.03 9.09
N PRO A 645 0.89 -15.09 9.79
CA PRO A 645 -0.45 -15.63 9.63
C PRO A 645 -1.56 -14.63 10.00
N GLN A 646 -2.73 -14.77 9.38
CA GLN A 646 -3.90 -13.94 9.71
C GLN A 646 -4.43 -14.23 11.11
N GLU A 647 -4.44 -15.50 11.50
CA GLU A 647 -4.90 -15.98 12.79
C GLU A 647 -3.78 -16.70 13.54
N LEU A 648 -3.76 -16.52 14.85
CA LEU A 648 -2.86 -17.20 15.76
C LEU A 648 -3.67 -17.65 16.98
N ASN A 649 -4.20 -18.87 17.02
CA ASN A 649 -5.04 -19.31 18.13
C ASN A 649 -4.98 -20.84 18.32
N LYS A 650 -5.45 -21.33 19.48
CA LYS A 650 -5.43 -22.76 19.82
C LYS A 650 -6.16 -23.68 18.84
N ASN A 651 -7.10 -23.16 18.05
CA ASN A 651 -7.84 -23.93 17.04
C ASN A 651 -7.17 -23.92 15.66
N SER A 652 -6.10 -23.13 15.50
CA SER A 652 -5.32 -23.04 14.27
C SER A 652 -3.99 -23.79 14.41
N GLU A 653 -3.36 -24.13 13.29
CA GLU A 653 -2.01 -24.72 13.30
C GLU A 653 -0.91 -23.74 13.73
N PHE A 654 -1.24 -22.46 13.89
CA PHE A 654 -0.31 -21.39 14.23
C PHE A 654 -0.67 -20.84 15.61
N HIS A 655 0.10 -21.17 16.63
CA HIS A 655 -0.19 -20.70 17.99
C HIS A 655 1.08 -20.64 18.83
N PHE A 656 1.02 -19.90 19.93
CA PHE A 656 2.01 -20.04 21.00
C PHE A 656 1.64 -21.23 21.92
N PRO A 657 2.61 -21.91 22.55
CA PRO A 657 4.05 -21.73 22.41
C PRO A 657 4.57 -22.11 21.02
N GLN A 658 5.43 -21.28 20.43
CA GLN A 658 6.01 -21.47 19.09
C GLN A 658 7.54 -21.57 19.21
N ARG A 659 8.20 -22.35 18.33
CA ARG A 659 9.66 -22.46 18.30
C ARG A 659 10.35 -21.08 18.29
N THR A 660 11.37 -20.92 19.12
CA THR A 660 12.16 -19.68 19.22
C THR A 660 13.17 -19.60 18.06
N ILE A 661 12.68 -19.22 16.89
CA ILE A 661 13.44 -19.18 15.65
C ILE A 661 13.06 -17.97 14.82
N ILE A 662 13.91 -17.62 13.87
CA ILE A 662 13.67 -16.50 12.95
C ILE A 662 14.11 -16.89 11.54
N ASN A 663 13.29 -16.54 10.55
CA ASN A 663 13.56 -16.76 9.14
C ASN A 663 14.08 -15.48 8.49
N SER A 664 14.99 -15.62 7.53
CA SER A 664 15.59 -14.54 6.74
C SER A 664 15.95 -15.03 5.34
N LYS A 665 16.39 -14.14 4.44
CA LYS A 665 17.00 -14.56 3.17
C LYS A 665 18.37 -15.22 3.41
N LYS A 666 18.73 -16.24 2.63
CA LYS A 666 20.10 -16.78 2.55
C LYS A 666 21.10 -15.66 2.24
N HIS A 667 22.24 -15.70 2.94
CA HIS A 667 23.31 -14.71 2.79
C HIS A 667 22.88 -13.26 3.04
N LEU A 668 21.90 -13.03 3.93
CA LEU A 668 21.54 -11.69 4.38
C LEU A 668 22.76 -10.96 4.97
N ASP A 669 23.05 -9.77 4.43
CA ASP A 669 24.15 -8.92 4.89
C ASP A 669 23.74 -8.14 6.14
N LEU A 670 24.18 -8.62 7.31
CA LEU A 670 23.90 -8.01 8.60
C LEU A 670 24.69 -6.70 8.84
N ASN A 671 25.60 -6.29 7.94
CA ASN A 671 26.26 -4.99 8.04
C ASN A 671 25.37 -3.83 7.58
N LYS A 672 24.27 -4.13 6.87
CA LYS A 672 23.26 -3.13 6.47
C LYS A 672 22.14 -3.02 7.48
N ASP A 673 21.27 -2.03 7.29
CA ASP A 673 20.04 -1.92 8.05
C ASP A 673 19.09 -3.08 7.72
N THR A 674 18.52 -3.67 8.76
CA THR A 674 17.60 -4.80 8.69
C THR A 674 16.33 -4.48 9.45
N TYR A 675 15.20 -5.03 9.02
CA TYR A 675 13.88 -4.69 9.57
C TYR A 675 13.03 -5.93 9.82
N ALA A 676 12.32 -5.99 10.95
CA ALA A 676 11.31 -7.03 11.20
C ALA A 676 10.19 -6.97 10.16
N LEU A 677 9.64 -8.15 9.82
CA LEU A 677 8.64 -8.41 8.79
C LEU A 677 9.03 -7.90 7.39
N SER A 678 10.33 -7.71 7.14
CA SER A 678 10.87 -7.32 5.84
C SER A 678 12.13 -8.10 5.50
N ASP A 679 13.14 -8.09 6.37
CA ASP A 679 14.32 -8.97 6.27
C ASP A 679 14.14 -10.25 7.10
N PHE A 680 13.38 -10.13 8.20
CA PHE A 680 13.20 -11.18 9.20
C PHE A 680 11.74 -11.40 9.57
N ASN A 681 11.31 -12.64 9.82
CA ASN A 681 10.01 -12.93 10.42
C ASN A 681 10.06 -14.14 11.34
N ILE A 682 9.07 -14.30 12.21
CA ILE A 682 8.85 -15.55 12.96
C ILE A 682 8.09 -16.53 12.06
N PRO A 683 8.70 -17.65 11.63
CA PRO A 683 8.05 -18.61 10.75
C PRO A 683 7.17 -19.57 11.56
N PHE A 684 5.90 -19.24 11.75
CA PHE A 684 4.93 -20.10 12.46
C PHE A 684 4.70 -21.49 11.78
N VAL A 685 5.17 -21.61 10.54
CA VAL A 685 5.15 -22.80 9.67
C VAL A 685 6.29 -23.80 9.92
N TYR A 686 7.33 -23.43 10.67
CA TYR A 686 8.50 -24.29 10.87
C TYR A 686 8.13 -25.63 11.50
N GLU A 687 8.80 -26.71 11.09
CA GLU A 687 8.50 -28.12 11.38
C GLU A 687 7.14 -28.62 10.85
N LYS A 688 6.29 -27.76 10.27
CA LYS A 688 4.94 -28.10 9.78
C LYS A 688 4.85 -28.12 8.25
N TYR A 689 5.60 -27.25 7.58
CA TYR A 689 5.63 -27.11 6.12
C TYR A 689 7.07 -26.96 5.59
N VAL A 690 7.24 -27.21 4.29
CA VAL A 690 8.48 -26.94 3.57
C VAL A 690 8.73 -25.44 3.53
N ILE A 691 9.98 -25.04 3.73
CA ILE A 691 10.44 -23.64 3.74
C ILE A 691 11.12 -23.35 2.38
N PRO A 692 11.00 -22.13 1.83
CA PRO A 692 11.61 -21.79 0.54
C PRO A 692 13.12 -22.01 0.48
N ASP A 693 13.64 -22.34 -0.69
CA ASP A 693 15.07 -22.61 -0.86
C ASP A 693 15.91 -21.34 -0.71
N SER A 694 15.36 -20.15 -0.93
CA SER A 694 16.03 -18.88 -0.68
C SER A 694 16.05 -18.46 0.81
N SER A 695 15.38 -19.20 1.69
CA SER A 695 15.26 -18.89 3.12
C SER A 695 16.38 -19.50 3.99
N CYS A 696 16.64 -18.88 5.14
CA CYS A 696 17.61 -19.28 6.14
C CYS A 696 17.00 -19.13 7.54
N ILE A 697 16.84 -20.27 8.22
CA ILE A 697 16.36 -20.35 9.59
C ILE A 697 17.53 -20.26 10.56
N ARG A 698 17.43 -19.36 11.53
CA ARG A 698 18.32 -19.31 12.69
C ARG A 698 17.58 -19.81 13.92
N THR A 699 18.23 -20.71 14.65
CA THR A 699 17.76 -21.26 15.92
C THR A 699 18.65 -20.77 17.07
N ASN A 700 18.35 -21.17 18.30
CA ASN A 700 19.14 -20.86 19.49
C ASN A 700 19.37 -19.35 19.73
N LEU A 701 18.36 -18.52 19.43
CA LEU A 701 18.48 -17.06 19.44
C LEU A 701 18.90 -16.51 20.82
N LYS A 702 18.37 -17.11 21.90
CA LYS A 702 18.63 -16.72 23.30
C LYS A 702 20.11 -16.78 23.68
N TRP A 703 20.82 -17.76 23.13
CA TRP A 703 22.23 -18.05 23.42
C TRP A 703 23.16 -17.71 22.26
N SER A 704 22.69 -16.93 21.29
CA SER A 704 23.53 -16.46 20.17
C SER A 704 24.82 -15.80 20.67
N ASP A 705 25.92 -16.04 19.95
CA ASP A 705 27.25 -15.53 20.31
C ASP A 705 27.48 -14.14 19.71
N TYR A 706 26.71 -13.17 20.18
CA TYR A 706 26.90 -11.76 19.82
C TYR A 706 28.15 -11.15 20.48
N THR A 707 28.91 -11.91 21.29
CA THR A 707 30.19 -11.44 21.82
C THR A 707 31.31 -11.58 20.80
N THR A 708 31.29 -12.66 20.01
CA THR A 708 32.24 -12.88 18.92
C THR A 708 31.72 -12.40 17.57
N ASN A 709 30.39 -12.36 17.37
CA ASN A 709 29.75 -11.82 16.17
C ASN A 709 28.73 -10.72 16.51
N PRO A 710 29.18 -9.47 16.75
CA PRO A 710 28.33 -8.39 17.23
C PRO A 710 27.08 -8.13 16.40
N ASN A 711 27.10 -8.43 15.09
CA ASN A 711 25.96 -8.26 14.20
C ASN A 711 24.78 -9.22 14.49
N GLU A 712 25.02 -10.34 15.18
CA GLU A 712 23.94 -11.27 15.59
C GLU A 712 22.95 -10.61 16.57
N ILE A 713 23.33 -9.52 17.26
CA ILE A 713 22.39 -8.79 18.10
C ILE A 713 21.21 -8.22 17.28
N LYS A 714 21.42 -7.88 16.00
CA LYS A 714 20.35 -7.41 15.10
C LYS A 714 19.28 -8.48 14.85
N VAL A 715 19.66 -9.75 14.91
CA VAL A 715 18.74 -10.89 14.77
C VAL A 715 17.84 -10.99 15.99
N ILE A 716 18.38 -10.78 17.20
CA ILE A 716 17.60 -10.70 18.44
C ILE A 716 16.66 -9.48 18.41
N ASP A 717 17.18 -8.31 18.04
CA ASP A 717 16.40 -7.08 17.92
C ASP A 717 15.19 -7.29 16.98
N ALA A 718 15.42 -7.92 15.82
CA ALA A 718 14.35 -8.25 14.89
C ALA A 718 13.34 -9.25 15.47
N TYR A 719 13.77 -10.24 16.25
CA TYR A 719 12.87 -11.18 16.92
C TYR A 719 11.96 -10.46 17.93
N PHE A 720 12.53 -9.64 18.80
CA PHE A 720 11.77 -8.84 19.77
C PHE A 720 10.84 -7.85 19.09
N GLU A 721 11.29 -7.20 18.01
CA GLU A 721 10.47 -6.29 17.22
C GLU A 721 9.25 -6.99 16.59
N ASN A 722 9.39 -8.24 16.10
CA ASN A 722 8.24 -9.05 15.64
C ASN A 722 7.22 -9.27 16.77
N LEU A 723 7.67 -9.65 17.97
CA LEU A 723 6.78 -9.86 19.13
C LEU A 723 6.11 -8.56 19.57
N LEU A 724 6.83 -7.45 19.57
CA LEU A 724 6.30 -6.14 19.96
C LEU A 724 5.26 -5.62 18.96
N PHE A 725 5.42 -5.88 17.66
CA PHE A 725 4.36 -5.58 16.70
C PHE A 725 3.08 -6.35 17.01
N LEU A 726 3.19 -7.65 17.27
CA LEU A 726 2.05 -8.49 17.68
C LEU A 726 1.33 -7.92 18.91
N ILE A 727 2.09 -7.62 19.97
CA ILE A 727 1.61 -7.07 21.25
C ILE A 727 0.97 -5.69 21.08
N ARG A 728 1.63 -4.79 20.35
CA ARG A 728 1.17 -3.43 20.09
C ARG A 728 -0.19 -3.45 19.39
N ASN A 729 -0.31 -4.23 18.33
CA ASN A 729 -1.53 -4.29 17.52
C ASN A 729 -2.66 -4.99 18.28
N LYS A 730 -2.37 -6.04 19.06
CA LYS A 730 -3.33 -6.67 19.98
C LYS A 730 -3.89 -5.64 20.96
N THR A 731 -3.03 -4.80 21.54
CA THR A 731 -3.45 -3.73 22.47
C THR A 731 -4.41 -2.76 21.78
N LEU A 732 -4.03 -2.22 20.63
CA LEU A 732 -4.81 -1.21 19.91
C LEU A 732 -6.17 -1.74 19.45
N LEU A 733 -6.20 -2.94 18.84
CA LEU A 733 -7.43 -3.55 18.33
C LEU A 733 -8.42 -3.94 19.44
N ASN A 734 -7.94 -4.11 20.68
CA ASN A 734 -8.77 -4.53 21.82
C ASN A 734 -9.04 -3.39 22.84
N GLY A 735 -8.92 -2.12 22.39
CA GLY A 735 -9.29 -0.93 23.17
C GLY A 735 -8.30 -0.54 24.28
N GLY A 736 -7.04 -0.97 24.15
CA GLY A 736 -5.97 -0.64 25.10
C GLY A 736 -5.29 0.70 24.81
N ASP A 737 -4.79 1.32 25.88
CA ASP A 737 -3.94 2.51 25.80
C ASP A 737 -2.46 2.10 25.85
N LEU A 738 -1.71 2.39 24.77
CA LEU A 738 -0.28 2.08 24.69
C LEU A 738 0.54 2.71 25.83
N ASN A 739 0.15 3.89 26.33
CA ASN A 739 0.84 4.56 27.45
C ASN A 739 0.60 3.88 28.80
N ARG A 740 -0.40 3.01 28.90
CA ARG A 740 -0.69 2.20 30.09
C ARG A 740 -0.25 0.74 29.91
N THR A 741 0.17 0.35 28.72
CA THR A 741 0.64 -1.01 28.46
C THR A 741 1.97 -1.27 29.16
N LYS A 742 2.06 -2.43 29.81
CA LYS A 742 3.23 -2.95 30.53
C LYS A 742 3.71 -4.25 29.88
N LEU A 743 5.01 -4.51 29.99
CA LEU A 743 5.64 -5.73 29.51
C LEU A 743 6.52 -6.32 30.61
N ILE A 744 6.35 -7.61 30.84
CA ILE A 744 7.22 -8.44 31.68
C ILE A 744 7.90 -9.43 30.75
N TRP A 745 9.21 -9.58 30.84
CA TRP A 745 9.93 -10.62 30.11
C TRP A 745 10.68 -11.54 31.06
N LEU A 746 10.74 -12.82 30.70
CA LEU A 746 11.32 -13.86 31.54
C LEU A 746 12.74 -14.21 31.09
N TYR A 747 13.63 -14.45 32.04
CA TYR A 747 15.00 -14.88 31.80
C TYR A 747 15.39 -16.07 32.68
N PRO A 748 16.27 -16.98 32.21
CA PRO A 748 16.63 -18.18 32.96
C PRO A 748 17.71 -17.85 33.99
N SER A 749 17.72 -18.56 35.13
CA SER A 749 18.68 -18.36 36.22
C SER A 749 20.14 -18.69 35.86
N SER A 750 20.36 -19.43 34.78
CA SER A 750 21.69 -19.76 34.24
C SER A 750 22.29 -18.67 33.34
N MET A 751 21.53 -17.63 33.01
CA MET A 751 21.99 -16.55 32.14
C MET A 751 22.88 -15.56 32.90
N SER A 752 24.04 -15.20 32.33
CA SER A 752 24.93 -14.23 32.96
C SER A 752 24.30 -12.84 33.06
N MET A 753 24.66 -12.10 34.12
CA MET A 753 24.15 -10.74 34.35
C MET A 753 24.46 -9.77 33.21
N TYR A 754 25.60 -9.94 32.51
CA TYR A 754 25.93 -9.16 31.32
C TYR A 754 24.91 -9.40 30.19
N ARG A 755 24.60 -10.67 29.89
CA ARG A 755 23.62 -11.04 28.87
C ARG A 755 22.21 -10.54 29.23
N ILE A 756 21.80 -10.67 30.49
CA ILE A 756 20.52 -10.13 30.98
C ILE A 756 20.43 -8.62 30.74
N ARG A 757 21.45 -7.84 31.14
CA ARG A 757 21.48 -6.38 30.97
C ARG A 757 21.47 -5.97 29.49
N LEU A 758 22.14 -6.73 28.62
CA LEU A 758 22.11 -6.48 27.19
C LEU A 758 20.71 -6.68 26.60
N LEU A 759 20.07 -7.81 26.89
CA LEU A 759 18.71 -8.10 26.41
C LEU A 759 17.69 -7.11 26.98
N GLU A 760 17.84 -6.72 28.25
CA GLU A 760 17.05 -5.67 28.90
C GLU A 760 17.15 -4.34 28.14
N SER A 761 18.37 -3.93 27.76
CA SER A 761 18.56 -2.72 26.96
C SER A 761 17.80 -2.77 25.64
N LYS A 762 17.76 -3.94 24.98
CA LYS A 762 17.08 -4.12 23.70
C LYS A 762 15.56 -4.12 23.82
N TRP A 763 15.03 -4.78 24.85
CA TRP A 763 13.61 -4.66 25.21
C TRP A 763 13.22 -3.21 25.49
N ASN A 764 14.00 -2.49 26.28
CA ASN A 764 13.74 -1.10 26.63
C ASN A 764 13.72 -0.18 25.40
N GLU A 765 14.71 -0.33 24.51
CA GLU A 765 14.82 0.45 23.26
C GLU A 765 13.59 0.27 22.36
N LEU A 766 13.25 -0.98 22.06
CA LEU A 766 12.14 -1.30 21.14
C LEU A 766 10.77 -1.02 21.77
N PHE A 767 10.59 -1.28 23.06
CA PHE A 767 9.34 -0.99 23.77
C PHE A 767 9.07 0.51 23.81
N LYS A 768 10.11 1.32 24.04
CA LYS A 768 10.04 2.79 23.96
C LYS A 768 9.64 3.27 22.57
N LYS A 769 10.16 2.63 21.51
CA LYS A 769 9.84 2.99 20.12
C LYS A 769 8.38 2.70 19.76
N TYR A 770 7.85 1.54 20.16
CA TYR A 770 6.60 1.03 19.60
C TYR A 770 5.39 1.06 20.53
N ILE A 771 5.60 1.10 21.85
CA ILE A 771 4.52 0.94 22.83
C ILE A 771 4.52 2.09 23.83
N ASN A 772 5.49 2.17 24.74
CA ASN A 772 5.41 3.07 25.88
C ASN A 772 6.76 3.71 26.19
N THR A 773 6.78 5.03 26.29
CA THR A 773 8.01 5.80 26.57
C THR A 773 8.26 6.06 28.05
N SER A 774 7.27 5.87 28.90
CA SER A 774 7.30 6.24 30.33
C SER A 774 7.57 5.06 31.26
N ILE A 775 7.18 3.84 30.85
CA ILE A 775 7.32 2.62 31.65
C ILE A 775 8.28 1.68 30.93
N ALA A 776 9.35 1.26 31.60
CA ALA A 776 10.28 0.26 31.06
C ALA A 776 9.74 -1.17 31.29
N PRO A 777 10.02 -2.11 30.38
CA PRO A 777 9.79 -3.53 30.61
C PRO A 777 10.40 -4.04 31.93
N GLU A 778 9.65 -4.87 32.64
CA GLU A 778 10.10 -5.54 33.86
C GLU A 778 10.69 -6.91 33.53
N LYS A 779 11.64 -7.38 34.34
CA LYS A 779 12.28 -8.69 34.17
C LYS A 779 12.03 -9.58 35.38
N ILE A 780 11.71 -10.84 35.13
CA ILE A 780 11.49 -11.85 36.18
C ILE A 780 12.24 -13.13 35.81
N SER A 781 12.76 -13.84 36.81
CA SER A 781 13.36 -15.15 36.58
C SER A 781 12.30 -16.18 36.19
N GLU A 782 12.53 -16.87 35.07
CA GLU A 782 11.68 -17.95 34.52
C GLU A 782 11.40 -19.04 35.55
N SER A 783 12.37 -19.31 36.43
CA SER A 783 12.30 -20.35 37.46
C SER A 783 11.44 -19.98 38.67
N ILE A 784 11.30 -18.67 38.97
CA ILE A 784 10.54 -18.19 40.12
C ILE A 784 9.06 -17.96 39.77
N ALA A 785 8.79 -17.46 38.56
CA ALA A 785 7.44 -17.09 38.14
C ALA A 785 6.35 -18.17 38.34
N PRO A 786 6.58 -19.47 38.03
CA PRO A 786 5.53 -20.50 38.04
C PRO A 786 4.76 -20.64 39.36
N PHE A 787 5.44 -20.47 40.51
CA PHE A 787 4.84 -20.65 41.83
C PHE A 787 3.62 -19.75 42.04
N TYR A 788 3.66 -18.50 41.57
CA TYR A 788 2.59 -17.53 41.84
C TYR A 788 1.27 -17.90 41.15
N TYR A 789 1.31 -18.59 40.02
CA TYR A 789 0.10 -19.14 39.40
C TYR A 789 -0.47 -20.29 40.24
N TYR A 790 0.38 -21.26 40.61
CA TYR A 790 -0.04 -22.39 41.45
C TYR A 790 -0.58 -21.94 42.81
N ASN A 791 0.03 -20.91 43.41
CA ASN A 791 -0.40 -20.34 44.68
C ASN A 791 -1.76 -19.66 44.56
N THR A 792 -1.89 -18.73 43.62
CA THR A 792 -3.09 -17.91 43.49
C THR A 792 -4.30 -18.70 42.97
N HIS A 793 -4.10 -19.66 42.06
CA HIS A 793 -5.21 -20.33 41.33
C HIS A 793 -5.41 -21.80 41.70
N LEU A 794 -4.36 -22.49 42.17
CA LEU A 794 -4.38 -23.95 42.38
C LEU A 794 -4.21 -24.33 43.86
N GLY A 795 -4.29 -23.35 44.78
CA GLY A 795 -4.28 -23.58 46.23
C GLY A 795 -2.95 -24.10 46.79
N VAL A 796 -1.85 -23.91 46.07
CA VAL A 796 -0.50 -24.33 46.51
C VAL A 796 0.10 -23.26 47.41
N ASN A 797 0.16 -23.50 48.72
CA ASN A 797 0.79 -22.56 49.66
C ASN A 797 1.98 -23.21 50.37
N ALA A 798 2.98 -22.38 50.66
CA ALA A 798 4.22 -22.76 51.34
C ALA A 798 4.23 -22.29 52.80
N LEU A 799 3.06 -22.16 53.44
CA LEU A 799 2.94 -21.57 54.79
C LEU A 799 3.35 -22.56 55.90
N ALA A 800 2.80 -23.77 55.88
CA ALA A 800 3.07 -24.78 56.93
C ALA A 800 4.25 -25.70 56.58
N ASN A 801 4.45 -25.97 55.30
CA ASN A 801 5.52 -26.82 54.78
C ASN A 801 6.05 -26.22 53.48
N PRO A 802 7.30 -26.50 53.10
CA PRO A 802 7.88 -25.99 51.87
C PRO A 802 7.14 -26.45 50.60
N VAL A 803 7.28 -25.68 49.53
CA VAL A 803 6.86 -26.06 48.17
C VAL A 803 8.09 -26.08 47.29
N VAL A 804 8.25 -27.13 46.50
CA VAL A 804 9.32 -27.24 45.50
C VAL A 804 8.72 -26.99 44.12
N SER A 805 9.18 -25.96 43.42
CA SER A 805 8.83 -25.72 42.02
C SER A 805 9.99 -26.17 41.13
N ILE A 806 9.72 -27.10 40.22
CA ILE A 806 10.69 -27.69 39.29
C ILE A 806 10.32 -27.28 37.86
N ASP A 807 11.14 -26.44 37.25
CA ASP A 807 11.01 -26.06 35.85
C ASP A 807 11.96 -26.90 34.99
N ILE A 808 11.41 -27.78 34.16
CA ILE A 808 12.20 -28.68 33.30
C ILE A 808 12.13 -28.17 31.87
N GLY A 809 13.24 -27.59 31.40
CA GLY A 809 13.41 -27.10 30.04
C GLY A 809 13.89 -28.17 29.06
N GLY A 810 14.47 -27.69 27.95
CA GLY A 810 15.20 -28.55 27.00
C GLY A 810 16.58 -28.95 27.53
N GLY A 811 17.38 -27.97 27.95
CA GLY A 811 18.76 -28.18 28.41
C GLY A 811 19.01 -28.06 29.91
N THR A 812 18.19 -27.31 30.65
CA THR A 812 18.37 -27.11 32.11
C THR A 812 17.10 -27.42 32.88
N THR A 813 17.29 -27.82 34.14
CA THR A 813 16.24 -27.95 35.15
C THR A 813 16.55 -26.95 36.25
N ASP A 814 15.60 -26.07 36.53
CA ASP A 814 15.69 -25.11 37.62
C ASP A 814 14.73 -25.54 38.75
N VAL A 815 15.19 -25.45 39.99
CA VAL A 815 14.43 -25.82 41.17
C VAL A 815 14.40 -24.66 42.13
N VAL A 816 13.20 -24.26 42.57
CA VAL A 816 12.99 -23.24 43.60
C VAL A 816 12.24 -23.82 44.77
N VAL A 817 12.75 -23.64 45.98
CA VAL A 817 12.05 -23.99 47.22
C VAL A 817 11.47 -22.74 47.85
N TYR A 818 10.18 -22.79 48.13
CA TYR A 818 9.44 -21.72 48.77
C TYR A 818 9.10 -22.08 50.21
N THR A 819 9.26 -21.12 51.11
CA THR A 819 8.80 -21.17 52.50
C THR A 819 8.16 -19.85 52.88
N ASN A 820 7.08 -19.88 53.65
CA ASN A 820 6.26 -18.69 53.94
C ASN A 820 5.88 -17.91 52.66
N ASN A 821 5.63 -18.64 51.57
CA ASN A 821 5.38 -18.12 50.21
C ASN A 821 6.50 -17.24 49.61
N ASN A 822 7.71 -17.26 50.18
CA ASN A 822 8.89 -16.57 49.66
C ASN A 822 9.88 -17.59 49.09
N SER A 823 10.60 -17.22 48.02
CA SER A 823 11.67 -18.04 47.45
C SER A 823 12.87 -18.06 48.39
N GLU A 824 13.23 -19.22 48.94
CA GLU A 824 14.33 -19.38 49.91
C GLU A 824 15.58 -19.99 49.29
N LEU A 825 15.41 -20.92 48.34
CA LEU A 825 16.50 -21.66 47.71
C LEU A 825 16.22 -21.79 46.21
N LEU A 826 17.25 -21.56 45.39
CA LEU A 826 17.27 -21.76 43.95
C LEU A 826 18.47 -22.64 43.58
N THR A 827 18.26 -23.65 42.75
CA THR A 827 19.36 -24.38 42.09
C THR A 827 19.04 -24.59 40.61
N SER A 828 20.07 -24.71 39.80
CA SER A 828 19.97 -24.91 38.35
C SER A 828 21.03 -25.90 37.91
N PHE A 829 20.66 -26.88 37.09
CA PHE A 829 21.59 -27.90 36.61
C PHE A 829 21.23 -28.38 35.20
N ARG A 830 22.25 -28.79 34.43
CA ARG A 830 22.09 -29.27 33.04
C ARG A 830 21.64 -30.71 32.94
N PHE A 831 20.46 -31.00 33.49
CA PHE A 831 19.85 -32.32 33.40
C PHE A 831 18.36 -32.17 33.13
N ALA A 832 18.00 -32.12 31.84
CA ALA A 832 16.64 -31.87 31.35
C ALA A 832 16.31 -32.79 30.16
N ALA A 833 15.32 -32.45 29.32
CA ALA A 833 14.88 -33.31 28.22
C ALA A 833 16.02 -33.78 27.30
N ASN A 834 17.00 -32.92 27.02
CA ASN A 834 18.16 -33.24 26.18
C ASN A 834 19.13 -34.25 26.83
N ALA A 835 19.09 -34.44 28.15
CA ALA A 835 19.84 -35.50 28.81
C ALA A 835 19.32 -36.90 28.44
N ILE A 836 18.03 -36.99 28.06
CA ILE A 836 17.41 -38.23 27.59
C ILE A 836 17.54 -38.37 26.07
N PHE A 837 17.19 -37.31 25.34
CA PHE A 837 16.99 -37.37 23.89
C PHE A 837 18.17 -36.85 23.06
N GLY A 838 19.09 -36.11 23.66
CA GLY A 838 20.21 -35.48 22.98
C GLY A 838 21.42 -36.42 22.81
N ASP A 839 22.52 -35.82 22.35
CA ASP A 839 23.76 -36.51 22.01
C ASP A 839 24.80 -36.52 23.15
N ALA A 840 24.36 -36.34 24.40
CA ALA A 840 25.25 -36.23 25.57
C ALA A 840 26.42 -35.24 25.32
N PHE A 841 27.62 -35.54 25.83
CA PHE A 841 28.81 -34.69 25.69
C PHE A 841 29.55 -34.93 24.36
N GLY A 842 28.92 -34.59 23.23
CA GLY A 842 29.57 -34.56 21.91
C GLY A 842 29.46 -35.85 21.08
N ARG A 843 28.45 -36.69 21.31
CA ARG A 843 28.16 -37.85 20.46
C ARG A 843 27.38 -37.45 19.21
N SER A 844 26.96 -38.44 18.42
CA SER A 844 26.25 -38.24 17.16
C SER A 844 24.87 -38.88 17.20
N SER A 845 23.93 -38.26 16.49
CA SER A 845 22.62 -38.83 16.17
C SER A 845 22.65 -40.23 15.56
N LYS A 846 23.77 -40.66 14.96
CA LYS A 846 23.97 -42.02 14.43
C LYS A 846 23.95 -43.11 15.51
N ILE A 847 24.18 -42.78 16.77
CA ILE A 847 24.19 -43.71 17.90
C ILE A 847 23.12 -43.37 18.94
N ASN A 848 22.13 -42.55 18.59
CA ASN A 848 21.00 -42.25 19.46
C ASN A 848 19.93 -43.35 19.35
N GLY A 849 19.75 -44.15 20.41
CA GLY A 849 18.86 -45.31 20.36
C GLY A 849 17.38 -44.99 20.14
N PHE A 850 16.88 -43.80 20.51
CA PHE A 850 15.51 -43.39 20.16
C PHE A 850 15.38 -43.13 18.66
N ILE A 851 16.33 -42.41 18.07
CA ILE A 851 16.30 -42.14 16.62
C ILE A 851 16.42 -43.44 15.83
N LEU A 852 17.38 -44.29 16.17
CA LEU A 852 17.56 -45.60 15.53
C LEU A 852 16.30 -46.47 15.62
N LYS A 853 15.56 -46.40 16.73
CA LYS A 853 14.32 -47.17 16.90
C LYS A 853 13.15 -46.65 16.06
N TYR A 854 12.97 -45.32 15.99
CA TYR A 854 11.69 -44.75 15.51
C TYR A 854 11.77 -44.03 14.16
N ILE A 855 12.97 -43.65 13.66
CA ILE A 855 13.08 -42.85 12.44
C ILE A 855 12.54 -43.58 11.20
N ASP A 856 12.85 -44.86 11.04
CA ASP A 856 12.44 -45.64 9.87
C ASP A 856 10.92 -45.94 9.92
N GLN A 857 10.37 -46.16 11.12
CA GLN A 857 8.92 -46.32 11.32
C GLN A 857 8.18 -45.05 10.92
N ILE A 858 8.61 -43.88 11.40
CA ILE A 858 7.97 -42.59 11.09
C ILE A 858 8.12 -42.30 9.59
N LYS A 859 9.31 -42.50 9.02
CA LYS A 859 9.57 -42.33 7.59
C LYS A 859 8.65 -43.20 6.74
N HIS A 860 8.53 -44.50 7.06
CA HIS A 860 7.64 -45.41 6.34
C HIS A 860 6.17 -44.98 6.45
N LEU A 861 5.72 -44.51 7.61
CA LEU A 861 4.34 -44.01 7.78
C LEU A 861 4.09 -42.75 6.93
N LEU A 862 5.06 -41.86 6.81
CA LEU A 862 4.93 -40.68 5.94
C LEU A 862 4.94 -41.05 4.45
N GLU A 863 5.82 -41.96 4.03
CA GLU A 863 5.92 -42.43 2.64
C GLU A 863 4.66 -43.18 2.20
N SER A 864 4.19 -44.13 3.02
CA SER A 864 3.00 -44.95 2.71
C SER A 864 1.69 -44.14 2.68
N ASN A 865 1.67 -42.96 3.32
CA ASN A 865 0.51 -42.06 3.34
C ASN A 865 0.70 -40.81 2.45
N ASN A 866 1.63 -40.85 1.49
CA ASN A 866 1.89 -39.78 0.50
C ASN A 866 2.21 -38.40 1.12
N GLN A 867 2.80 -38.36 2.32
CA GLN A 867 3.16 -37.12 3.02
C GLN A 867 4.57 -36.63 2.63
N TYR A 868 4.81 -36.48 1.32
CA TYR A 868 6.14 -36.13 0.77
C TYR A 868 6.68 -34.79 1.26
N ASP A 869 5.82 -33.82 1.56
CA ASP A 869 6.24 -32.54 2.13
C ASP A 869 6.83 -32.70 3.53
N LEU A 870 6.19 -33.50 4.39
CA LEU A 870 6.67 -33.78 5.74
C LEU A 870 7.92 -34.66 5.72
N LEU A 871 8.04 -35.54 4.72
CA LEU A 871 9.27 -36.30 4.47
C LEU A 871 10.45 -35.37 4.15
N LYS A 872 10.25 -34.35 3.31
CA LYS A 872 11.27 -33.33 3.03
C LYS A 872 11.65 -32.54 4.29
N VAL A 873 10.69 -32.24 5.17
CA VAL A 873 10.95 -31.59 6.46
C VAL A 873 11.82 -32.50 7.34
N LEU A 874 11.48 -33.79 7.46
CA LEU A 874 12.27 -34.78 8.20
C LEU A 874 13.70 -34.89 7.63
N ASP A 875 13.86 -34.96 6.31
CA ASP A 875 15.17 -35.05 5.66
C ASP A 875 16.02 -33.79 5.90
N ALA A 876 15.39 -32.60 5.89
CA ALA A 876 16.06 -31.35 6.21
C ALA A 876 16.55 -31.31 7.66
N VAL A 877 15.70 -31.69 8.62
CA VAL A 877 16.07 -31.77 10.05
C VAL A 877 17.15 -32.82 10.28
N LYS A 878 17.07 -33.96 9.60
CA LYS A 878 18.08 -35.03 9.67
C LYS A 878 19.44 -34.58 9.16
N LYS A 879 19.47 -33.75 8.12
CA LYS A 879 20.71 -33.23 7.52
C LYS A 879 21.50 -32.34 8.48
N ASP A 880 20.82 -31.59 9.35
CA ASP A 880 21.45 -30.76 10.39
C ASP A 880 22.10 -31.61 11.50
N GLY A 881 21.69 -32.87 11.64
CA GLY A 881 22.41 -33.91 12.36
C GLY A 881 22.28 -33.90 13.89
N LYS A 882 21.48 -32.99 14.46
CA LYS A 882 21.25 -32.88 15.90
C LYS A 882 20.09 -33.75 16.36
N SER A 883 20.30 -34.61 17.35
CA SER A 883 19.26 -35.52 17.82
C SER A 883 18.05 -34.81 18.43
N GLU A 884 18.29 -33.73 19.16
CA GLU A 884 17.26 -32.91 19.80
C GLU A 884 16.25 -32.31 18.82
N ASP A 885 16.69 -31.91 17.63
CA ASP A 885 15.83 -31.35 16.59
C ASP A 885 14.99 -32.45 15.91
N ILE A 886 15.57 -33.63 15.67
CA ILE A 886 14.87 -34.80 15.13
C ILE A 886 13.79 -35.29 16.09
N ILE A 887 14.11 -35.40 17.39
CA ILE A 887 13.16 -35.82 18.42
C ILE A 887 12.05 -34.79 18.60
N ALA A 888 12.37 -33.50 18.58
CA ALA A 888 11.36 -32.46 18.65
C ALA A 888 10.40 -32.52 17.45
N PHE A 889 10.91 -32.84 16.25
CA PHE A 889 10.07 -33.12 15.08
C PHE A 889 9.15 -34.34 15.31
N PHE A 890 9.63 -35.41 15.94
CA PHE A 890 8.76 -36.56 16.28
C PHE A 890 7.63 -36.21 17.26
N PHE A 891 7.88 -35.31 18.22
CA PHE A 891 6.82 -34.80 19.10
C PHE A 891 5.90 -33.78 18.44
N SER A 892 6.37 -33.03 17.42
CA SER A 892 5.55 -32.03 16.74
C SER A 892 4.68 -32.66 15.65
N ILE A 893 5.15 -33.71 14.98
CA ILE A 893 4.44 -34.35 13.87
C ILE A 893 3.13 -35.03 14.30
N GLU A 894 3.04 -35.55 15.53
CA GLU A 894 1.80 -36.13 16.06
C GLU A 894 0.68 -35.10 16.22
N LYS A 895 1.01 -33.79 16.19
CA LYS A 895 0.06 -32.68 16.25
C LYS A 895 -0.13 -31.96 14.91
N ASN A 896 0.55 -32.40 13.86
CA ASN A 896 0.46 -31.77 12.55
C ASN A 896 -0.94 -32.03 11.95
N LYS A 897 -1.58 -31.00 11.39
CA LYS A 897 -2.94 -31.13 10.86
C LYS A 897 -3.06 -32.15 9.75
N LYS A 898 -2.08 -32.24 8.84
CA LYS A 898 -2.10 -33.26 7.78
C LYS A 898 -2.10 -34.67 8.35
N ILE A 899 -1.44 -34.90 9.50
CA ILE A 899 -1.43 -36.21 10.17
C ILE A 899 -2.79 -36.49 10.83
N ILE A 900 -3.35 -35.50 11.53
CA ILE A 900 -4.65 -35.61 12.22
C ILE A 900 -5.79 -35.78 11.20
N ASP A 901 -5.90 -34.89 10.22
CA ASP A 901 -7.00 -34.88 9.23
C ASP A 901 -7.02 -36.15 8.37
N ASN A 902 -5.84 -36.74 8.08
CA ASN A 902 -5.73 -37.99 7.33
C ASN A 902 -5.72 -39.24 8.22
N ASN A 903 -5.92 -39.11 9.55
CA ASN A 903 -5.90 -40.21 10.52
C ASN A 903 -4.66 -41.12 10.42
N ILE A 904 -3.48 -40.53 10.19
CA ILE A 904 -2.22 -41.28 10.07
C ILE A 904 -1.76 -41.66 11.48
N PRO A 905 -1.48 -42.95 11.78
CA PRO A 905 -1.24 -43.43 13.14
C PRO A 905 0.18 -43.15 13.65
N ILE A 906 0.60 -41.87 13.64
CA ILE A 906 1.88 -41.42 14.20
C ILE A 906 1.63 -40.78 15.56
N SER A 907 2.12 -41.41 16.64
CA SER A 907 2.20 -40.77 17.96
C SER A 907 3.44 -41.23 18.71
N PHE A 908 4.47 -40.39 18.68
CA PHE A 908 5.73 -40.66 19.35
C PHE A 908 5.55 -40.73 20.88
N SER A 909 4.70 -39.86 21.45
CA SER A 909 4.37 -39.88 22.88
C SER A 909 3.74 -41.21 23.31
N LYS A 910 2.85 -41.77 22.47
CA LYS A 910 2.20 -43.07 22.73
C LYS A 910 3.19 -44.23 22.57
N ASP A 911 4.03 -44.18 21.54
CA ASP A 911 5.03 -45.22 21.29
C ASP A 911 6.01 -45.34 22.47
N LEU A 912 6.48 -44.20 23.01
CA LEU A 912 7.31 -44.19 24.22
C LEU A 912 6.59 -44.73 25.46
N LYS A 913 5.29 -44.41 25.63
CA LYS A 913 4.46 -44.90 26.74
C LYS A 913 4.19 -46.41 26.69
N LEU A 914 4.20 -47.01 25.51
CA LEU A 914 3.94 -48.44 25.34
C LEU A 914 5.21 -49.28 25.32
N ASN A 915 6.38 -48.66 25.14
CA ASN A 915 7.66 -49.36 25.10
C ASN A 915 8.23 -49.59 26.51
N GLY A 916 7.97 -50.78 27.07
CA GLY A 916 8.39 -51.15 28.42
C GLY A 916 9.91 -51.20 28.66
N ASP A 917 10.72 -51.32 27.61
CA ASP A 917 12.19 -51.36 27.74
C ASP A 917 12.76 -49.94 27.93
N PHE A 918 12.29 -48.95 27.17
CA PHE A 918 12.76 -47.57 27.31
C PHE A 918 12.23 -46.85 28.55
N LYS A 919 11.14 -47.34 29.17
CA LYS A 919 10.53 -46.67 30.32
C LYS A 919 11.43 -46.48 31.53
N ILE A 920 12.40 -47.38 31.74
CA ILE A 920 13.36 -47.26 32.84
C ILE A 920 14.15 -45.94 32.77
N VAL A 921 14.38 -45.41 31.57
CA VAL A 921 15.12 -44.18 31.34
C VAL A 921 14.37 -42.98 31.92
N PHE A 922 13.06 -42.91 31.68
CA PHE A 922 12.22 -41.82 32.20
C PHE A 922 12.06 -41.90 33.72
N LEU A 923 11.95 -43.12 34.28
CA LEU A 923 11.88 -43.33 35.72
C LEU A 923 13.21 -42.95 36.41
N LEU A 924 14.35 -43.36 35.82
CA LEU A 924 15.68 -43.02 36.30
C LEU A 924 15.90 -41.50 36.28
N PHE A 925 15.52 -40.84 35.19
CA PHE A 925 15.59 -39.38 35.04
C PHE A 925 14.77 -38.65 36.11
N TYR A 926 13.53 -39.06 36.33
CA TYR A 926 12.69 -38.47 37.37
C TYR A 926 13.29 -38.69 38.76
N THR A 927 13.69 -39.93 39.05
CA THR A 927 14.19 -40.34 40.37
C THR A 927 15.48 -39.64 40.73
N SER A 928 16.40 -39.43 39.77
CA SER A 928 17.66 -38.72 40.02
C SER A 928 17.43 -37.25 40.37
N ILE A 929 16.48 -36.57 39.73
CA ILE A 929 16.10 -35.19 40.06
C ILE A 929 15.52 -35.11 41.47
N ILE A 930 14.53 -35.95 41.79
CA ILE A 930 13.89 -35.93 43.12
C ILE A 930 14.88 -36.32 44.23
N TYR A 931 15.75 -37.31 43.99
CA TYR A 931 16.81 -37.70 44.92
C TYR A 931 17.76 -36.55 45.21
N HIS A 932 18.25 -35.87 44.15
CA HIS A 932 19.15 -34.73 44.30
C HIS A 932 18.48 -33.57 45.07
N ILE A 933 17.21 -33.27 44.78
CA ILE A 933 16.44 -32.25 45.50
C ILE A 933 16.28 -32.62 46.97
N ALA A 934 15.94 -33.88 47.29
CA ALA A 934 15.79 -34.34 48.66
C ALA A 934 17.12 -34.18 49.45
N LYS A 935 18.26 -34.56 48.84
CA LYS A 935 19.59 -34.36 49.45
C LYS A 935 19.92 -32.88 49.65
N LEU A 936 19.64 -32.03 48.66
CA LEU A 936 19.87 -30.59 48.75
C LEU A 936 19.03 -29.96 49.88
N MET A 937 17.75 -30.32 49.98
CA MET A 937 16.87 -29.83 51.05
C MET A 937 17.35 -30.30 52.44
N LYS A 938 17.75 -31.58 52.58
CA LYS A 938 18.34 -32.12 53.82
C LYS A 938 19.61 -31.35 54.20
N SER A 939 20.51 -31.12 53.24
CA SER A 939 21.77 -30.38 53.43
C SER A 939 21.52 -28.93 53.87
N LYS A 940 20.48 -28.28 53.34
CA LYS A 940 20.03 -26.94 53.74
C LYS A 940 19.11 -26.91 54.97
N LYS A 941 18.89 -28.06 55.62
CA LYS A 941 18.03 -28.19 56.82
C LYS A 941 16.59 -27.71 56.60
N LEU A 942 16.07 -27.88 55.39
CA LEU A 942 14.68 -27.59 55.05
C LEU A 942 13.82 -28.84 55.30
N ASN A 943 12.60 -28.64 55.80
CA ASN A 943 11.63 -29.73 55.92
C ASN A 943 11.26 -30.29 54.54
N HIS A 944 10.85 -31.55 54.50
CA HIS A 944 10.32 -32.13 53.27
C HIS A 944 9.08 -31.33 52.77
N PRO A 945 8.80 -31.29 51.45
CA PRO A 945 7.77 -30.42 50.92
C PRO A 945 6.35 -30.96 51.14
N ARG A 946 5.35 -30.09 51.03
CA ARG A 946 3.94 -30.48 50.87
C ARG A 946 3.55 -30.64 49.41
N TYR A 947 4.04 -29.75 48.56
CA TYR A 947 3.75 -29.76 47.13
C TYR A 947 5.05 -29.76 46.33
N ILE A 948 5.07 -30.53 45.25
CA ILE A 948 6.06 -30.40 44.18
C ILE A 948 5.30 -30.01 42.91
N THR A 949 5.61 -28.84 42.35
CA THR A 949 4.96 -28.30 41.16
C THR A 949 5.91 -28.39 39.96
N PHE A 950 5.39 -28.80 38.80
CA PHE A 950 6.17 -28.90 37.57
C PHE A 950 5.78 -27.82 36.56
N SER A 951 6.78 -27.24 35.91
CA SER A 951 6.63 -26.33 34.77
C SER A 951 7.62 -26.67 33.65
N GLY A 952 7.53 -25.95 32.53
CA GLY A 952 8.46 -26.11 31.41
C GLY A 952 8.12 -27.29 30.50
N THR A 953 8.45 -27.19 29.21
CA THR A 953 8.04 -28.18 28.20
C THR A 953 8.60 -29.57 28.46
N GLY A 954 9.82 -29.68 29.01
CA GLY A 954 10.48 -30.95 29.31
C GLY A 954 9.78 -31.74 30.42
N SER A 955 9.01 -31.09 31.30
CA SER A 955 8.27 -31.78 32.35
C SER A 955 7.19 -32.73 31.82
N LYS A 956 6.78 -32.60 30.56
CA LYS A 956 5.84 -33.55 29.92
C LYS A 956 6.36 -34.97 29.83
N ILE A 957 7.69 -35.15 29.89
CA ILE A 957 8.34 -36.47 29.91
C ILE A 957 7.96 -37.29 31.15
N ILE A 958 7.63 -36.63 32.25
CA ILE A 958 7.18 -37.27 33.49
C ILE A 958 5.90 -38.10 33.25
N ASN A 959 5.01 -37.62 32.37
CA ASN A 959 3.79 -38.32 31.95
C ASN A 959 4.04 -39.57 31.10
N ILE A 960 5.29 -39.81 30.67
CA ILE A 960 5.70 -41.04 29.98
C ILE A 960 6.09 -42.11 31.00
N ALA A 961 6.71 -41.71 32.12
CA ALA A 961 7.07 -42.61 33.22
C ALA A 961 5.82 -43.13 33.94
N ASP A 962 4.88 -42.24 34.27
CA ASP A 962 3.60 -42.58 34.89
C ASP A 962 2.44 -42.11 34.01
N SER A 963 1.70 -43.08 33.50
CA SER A 963 0.58 -42.85 32.60
C SER A 963 -0.73 -42.52 33.33
N SER A 964 -0.75 -42.45 34.66
CA SER A 964 -1.95 -42.12 35.43
C SER A 964 -2.24 -40.61 35.40
N ASP A 965 -3.52 -40.24 35.32
CA ASP A 965 -3.97 -38.83 35.20
C ASP A 965 -3.55 -37.92 36.38
N LYS A 966 -3.08 -38.50 37.50
CA LYS A 966 -2.70 -37.77 38.72
C LYS A 966 -1.27 -38.05 39.19
N LEU A 967 -0.43 -38.70 38.37
CA LEU A 967 0.93 -39.08 38.74
C LEU A 967 0.98 -39.88 40.06
N ASN A 968 0.03 -40.81 40.24
CA ASN A 968 -0.15 -41.52 41.51
C ASN A 968 1.09 -42.36 41.87
N ALA A 969 1.62 -43.12 40.91
CA ALA A 969 2.79 -43.98 41.13
C ALA A 969 4.05 -43.15 41.38
N LEU A 970 4.22 -42.02 40.69
CA LEU A 970 5.32 -41.09 40.98
C LEU A 970 5.15 -40.39 42.31
N THR A 971 3.92 -40.12 42.75
CA THR A 971 3.64 -39.54 44.08
C THR A 971 4.10 -40.51 45.17
N GLU A 972 3.75 -41.80 45.07
CA GLU A 972 4.21 -42.85 45.99
C GLU A 972 5.74 -42.98 45.97
N LEU A 973 6.34 -43.02 44.79
CA LEU A 973 7.80 -43.05 44.63
C LEU A 973 8.47 -41.83 45.28
N THR A 974 7.94 -40.63 45.06
CA THR A 974 8.47 -39.38 45.64
C THR A 974 8.44 -39.42 47.16
N GLN A 975 7.33 -39.88 47.74
CA GLN A 975 7.22 -40.06 49.20
C GLN A 975 8.24 -41.06 49.73
N LEU A 976 8.46 -42.17 49.00
CA LEU A 976 9.47 -43.16 49.34
C LEU A 976 10.90 -42.58 49.29
N ILE A 977 11.22 -41.79 48.26
CA ILE A 977 12.53 -41.15 48.11
C ILE A 977 12.80 -40.20 49.28
N PHE A 978 11.87 -39.29 49.59
CA PHE A 978 12.02 -38.36 50.72
C PHE A 978 12.13 -39.11 52.04
N LYS A 979 11.34 -40.16 52.26
CA LYS A 979 11.40 -41.00 53.47
C LYS A 979 12.77 -41.60 53.68
N GLN A 980 13.36 -42.19 52.62
CA GLN A 980 14.65 -42.84 52.70
C GLN A 980 15.81 -41.84 52.82
N VAL A 981 15.75 -40.71 52.10
CA VAL A 981 16.80 -39.67 52.17
C VAL A 981 16.79 -38.93 53.51
N PHE A 982 15.62 -38.58 54.05
CA PHE A 982 15.50 -37.90 55.35
C PHE A 982 15.68 -38.85 56.54
N GLU A 983 15.64 -40.17 56.33
CA GLU A 983 15.70 -41.19 57.38
C GLU A 983 14.57 -41.04 58.43
N GLU A 984 13.42 -40.51 58.00
CA GLU A 984 12.24 -40.27 58.84
C GLU A 984 11.15 -41.30 58.54
N ASN A 985 10.54 -41.87 59.60
CA ASN A 985 9.48 -42.87 59.44
C ASN A 985 8.14 -42.28 58.96
N LEU A 986 7.93 -40.96 59.14
CA LEU A 986 6.69 -40.25 58.86
C LEU A 986 6.98 -38.99 58.03
N VAL A 987 6.87 -39.10 56.71
CA VAL A 987 6.86 -37.96 55.80
C VAL A 987 5.41 -37.48 55.67
N SER A 988 5.15 -36.20 55.94
CA SER A 988 3.82 -35.59 55.67
C SER A 988 3.48 -35.72 54.17
N LYS A 989 2.20 -35.94 53.85
CA LYS A 989 1.75 -36.30 52.48
C LYS A 989 2.23 -35.28 51.43
N ILE A 990 3.14 -35.69 50.55
CA ILE A 990 3.60 -34.93 49.36
C ILE A 990 2.58 -35.09 48.24
N GLU A 991 2.22 -33.99 47.57
CA GLU A 991 1.36 -33.98 46.37
C GLU A 991 2.09 -33.38 45.17
N LEU A 992 2.04 -34.07 44.03
CA LEU A 992 2.57 -33.59 42.76
C LEU A 992 1.51 -32.79 42.01
N LYS A 993 1.87 -31.64 41.43
CA LYS A 993 0.98 -30.86 40.56
C LYS A 993 1.68 -30.47 39.26
N GLN A 994 0.98 -30.68 38.15
CA GLN A 994 1.41 -30.26 36.82
C GLN A 994 0.18 -29.75 36.06
N ASP A 995 0.30 -28.59 35.42
CA ASP A 995 -0.70 -28.07 34.49
C ASP A 995 -0.61 -28.80 33.13
N GLU A 996 -1.72 -28.92 32.41
CA GLU A 996 -1.75 -29.53 31.07
C GLU A 996 -0.83 -28.81 30.06
N ASN A 997 -0.60 -27.50 30.27
CA ASN A 997 0.27 -26.66 29.46
C ASN A 997 1.40 -26.04 30.29
N PRO A 998 2.41 -26.83 30.72
CA PRO A 998 3.47 -26.38 31.64
C PRO A 998 4.28 -25.16 31.16
N LYS A 999 4.35 -24.92 29.84
CA LYS A 999 5.07 -23.77 29.27
C LYS A 999 4.30 -22.45 29.42
N GLU A 1000 2.98 -22.49 29.58
CA GLU A 1000 2.17 -21.28 29.80
C GLU A 1000 2.35 -20.74 31.23
N ILE A 1001 2.72 -21.62 32.17
CA ILE A 1001 2.70 -21.33 33.62
C ILE A 1001 3.69 -20.25 34.02
N SER A 1002 4.88 -20.20 33.42
CA SER A 1002 5.88 -19.16 33.71
C SER A 1002 5.32 -17.77 33.40
N CYS A 1003 4.69 -17.58 32.23
CA CYS A 1003 4.06 -16.31 31.88
C CYS A 1003 2.83 -15.99 32.74
N LYS A 1004 1.96 -16.98 33.01
CA LYS A 1004 0.79 -16.78 33.89
C LYS A 1004 1.21 -16.35 35.30
N GLY A 1005 2.23 -17.00 35.84
CA GLY A 1005 2.81 -16.68 37.14
C GLY A 1005 3.49 -15.32 37.17
N ALA A 1006 4.20 -14.93 36.11
CA ALA A 1006 4.81 -13.61 35.99
C ALA A 1006 3.77 -12.48 36.05
N LEU A 1007 2.59 -12.67 35.45
CA LEU A 1007 1.48 -11.70 35.55
C LEU A 1007 0.89 -11.61 36.97
N MET A 1008 1.11 -12.61 37.83
CA MET A 1008 0.65 -12.63 39.21
C MET A 1008 1.74 -12.26 40.23
N PHE A 1009 2.96 -12.00 39.76
CA PHE A 1009 4.09 -11.71 40.62
C PHE A 1009 3.89 -10.38 41.40
N PRO A 1010 4.04 -10.38 42.73
CA PRO A 1010 3.89 -9.16 43.54
C PRO A 1010 5.00 -8.16 43.21
N HIS A 1011 4.67 -6.98 42.68
CA HIS A 1011 5.68 -5.99 42.26
C HIS A 1011 6.50 -5.40 43.42
N SER A 1012 6.09 -5.62 44.68
CA SER A 1012 6.86 -5.25 45.88
C SER A 1012 8.02 -6.20 46.17
N GLU A 1013 8.02 -7.41 45.62
CA GLU A 1013 9.06 -8.41 45.87
C GLU A 1013 10.18 -8.26 44.84
N LYS A 1014 11.40 -7.94 45.29
CA LYS A 1014 12.60 -8.00 44.46
C LYS A 1014 13.50 -9.12 44.97
N THR A 1015 13.29 -10.33 44.47
CA THR A 1015 14.18 -11.46 44.78
C THR A 1015 15.47 -11.32 43.99
N ASN A 1016 16.60 -11.19 44.70
CA ASN A 1016 17.92 -11.33 44.07
C ASN A 1016 18.27 -12.82 43.98
N ILE A 1017 18.16 -13.40 42.77
CA ILE A 1017 18.42 -14.82 42.53
C ILE A 1017 19.81 -15.28 42.98
N GLU A 1018 20.82 -14.40 42.92
CA GLU A 1018 22.19 -14.74 43.32
C GLU A 1018 22.31 -15.02 44.83
N VAL A 1019 21.43 -14.44 45.65
CA VAL A 1019 21.46 -14.62 47.11
C VAL A 1019 20.88 -15.96 47.52
N ILE A 1020 19.89 -16.46 46.78
CA ILE A 1020 19.21 -17.73 47.07
C ILE A 1020 19.79 -18.91 46.29
N LYS A 1021 20.76 -18.67 45.39
CA LYS A 1021 21.37 -19.71 44.56
C LYS A 1021 22.25 -20.61 45.42
N SER A 1022 22.06 -21.93 45.33
CA SER A 1022 22.93 -22.90 45.96
C SER A 1022 23.08 -24.17 45.14
N VAL A 1023 24.31 -24.68 45.07
CA VAL A 1023 24.67 -25.89 44.34
C VAL A 1023 25.14 -26.94 45.34
N LEU A 1024 24.49 -28.10 45.35
CA LEU A 1024 25.03 -29.30 45.99
C LEU A 1024 25.99 -29.95 45.00
N LEU A 1025 27.29 -30.02 45.32
CA LEU A 1025 28.33 -30.43 44.38
C LEU A 1025 28.08 -31.82 43.77
N GLY A 1026 27.42 -32.71 44.52
CA GLY A 1026 27.14 -34.07 44.08
C GLY A 1026 28.24 -35.07 44.44
N SER A 1027 29.10 -34.71 45.39
CA SER A 1027 30.05 -35.61 46.03
C SER A 1027 29.45 -36.21 47.31
N LYS A 1028 30.06 -37.30 47.79
CA LYS A 1028 29.72 -37.96 49.05
C LYS A 1028 29.76 -37.02 50.28
N GLU A 1029 30.62 -36.01 50.27
CA GLU A 1029 30.79 -35.04 51.37
C GLU A 1029 29.66 -33.98 51.44
N GLU A 1030 28.65 -34.04 50.56
CA GLU A 1030 27.48 -33.13 50.51
C GLU A 1030 27.83 -31.62 50.54
N MET A 1031 28.93 -31.26 49.87
CA MET A 1031 29.42 -29.88 49.82
C MET A 1031 28.43 -28.92 49.12
N LEU A 1032 28.13 -27.80 49.79
CA LEU A 1032 27.30 -26.72 49.27
C LEU A 1032 28.15 -25.54 48.79
N ILE A 1033 27.82 -25.01 47.61
CA ILE A 1033 28.43 -23.81 47.02
C ILE A 1033 27.34 -22.72 46.98
N PRO A 1034 27.65 -21.45 47.34
CA PRO A 1034 28.97 -20.89 47.64
C PRO A 1034 29.44 -21.05 49.10
N ASP A 1035 28.69 -21.73 49.98
CA ASP A 1035 29.03 -21.91 51.42
C ASP A 1035 30.47 -22.40 51.60
N THR A 1036 30.91 -23.32 50.73
CA THR A 1036 32.32 -23.73 50.56
C THR A 1036 32.75 -23.43 49.12
N SER A 1037 33.46 -22.33 48.91
CA SER A 1037 33.93 -21.90 47.57
C SER A 1037 34.80 -22.97 46.92
N LYS A 1038 34.46 -23.31 45.67
CA LYS A 1038 35.16 -24.32 44.88
C LYS A 1038 35.03 -24.01 43.40
N SER A 1039 36.15 -23.99 42.68
CA SER A 1039 36.18 -23.73 41.23
C SER A 1039 36.48 -24.98 40.40
N TYR A 1040 36.25 -24.92 39.08
CA TYR A 1040 36.52 -26.03 38.16
C TYR A 1040 38.01 -26.39 38.06
N ASN A 1041 38.91 -25.45 38.34
CA ASN A 1041 40.36 -25.71 38.43
C ASN A 1041 40.75 -26.52 39.68
N GLN A 1042 39.91 -26.50 40.70
CA GLN A 1042 40.15 -27.17 41.99
C GLN A 1042 39.50 -28.56 42.06
N ILE A 1043 38.92 -29.06 40.95
CA ILE A 1043 38.44 -30.43 40.82
C ILE A 1043 39.64 -31.33 40.57
N ASP A 1044 39.97 -32.15 41.56
CA ASP A 1044 41.05 -33.14 41.53
C ASP A 1044 40.49 -34.57 41.48
N SER A 1045 41.37 -35.57 41.39
CA SER A 1045 40.96 -36.97 41.36
C SER A 1045 40.24 -37.45 42.63
N LYS A 1046 40.40 -36.78 43.78
CA LYS A 1046 39.64 -37.11 44.98
C LYS A 1046 38.16 -36.77 44.76
N ILE A 1047 37.88 -35.55 44.31
CA ILE A 1047 36.51 -35.11 44.03
C ILE A 1047 35.88 -35.92 42.90
N GLU A 1048 36.64 -36.22 41.84
CA GLU A 1048 36.17 -37.11 40.77
C GLU A 1048 35.71 -38.46 41.34
N ASN A 1049 36.53 -39.09 42.20
CA ASN A 1049 36.18 -40.36 42.82
C ASN A 1049 34.97 -40.24 43.78
N ASP A 1050 34.89 -39.17 44.57
CA ASP A 1050 33.76 -38.95 45.49
C ASP A 1050 32.43 -38.75 44.74
N VAL A 1051 32.46 -38.11 43.56
CA VAL A 1051 31.28 -37.97 42.68
C VAL A 1051 30.90 -39.32 42.07
N ILE A 1052 31.87 -40.12 41.64
CA ILE A 1052 31.60 -41.46 41.09
C ILE A 1052 31.09 -42.43 42.17
N GLU A 1053 31.60 -42.34 43.40
CA GLU A 1053 31.08 -43.13 44.52
C GLU A 1053 29.62 -42.78 44.82
N GLU A 1054 29.30 -41.49 44.92
CA GLU A 1054 27.91 -41.00 45.09
C GLU A 1054 26.99 -41.46 43.94
N TYR A 1055 27.46 -41.35 42.69
CA TYR A 1055 26.74 -41.83 41.52
C TYR A 1055 26.46 -43.34 41.60
N ASN A 1056 27.48 -44.16 41.89
CA ASN A 1056 27.33 -45.61 41.98
C ASN A 1056 26.37 -46.02 43.11
N ASN A 1057 26.45 -45.34 44.26
CA ASN A 1057 25.54 -45.53 45.37
C ASN A 1057 24.10 -45.20 44.98
N PHE A 1058 23.88 -44.10 44.25
CA PHE A 1058 22.57 -43.76 43.72
C PHE A 1058 22.04 -44.82 42.74
N ILE A 1059 22.87 -45.32 41.81
CA ILE A 1059 22.46 -46.36 40.87
C ILE A 1059 22.07 -47.65 41.61
N ASP A 1060 22.90 -48.11 42.55
CA ASP A 1060 22.56 -49.29 43.36
C ASP A 1060 21.23 -49.08 44.10
N TRP A 1061 21.10 -47.95 44.79
CA TRP A 1061 19.91 -47.57 45.52
C TRP A 1061 18.67 -47.52 44.63
N PHE A 1062 18.74 -46.88 43.45
CA PHE A 1062 17.63 -46.78 42.50
C PHE A 1062 17.08 -48.17 42.12
N PHE A 1063 17.95 -49.13 41.80
CA PHE A 1063 17.51 -50.49 41.48
C PHE A 1063 16.98 -51.26 42.70
N THR A 1064 17.37 -50.89 43.93
CA THR A 1064 16.75 -51.46 45.13
C THR A 1064 15.30 -51.03 45.34
N LEU A 1065 14.90 -49.85 44.86
CA LEU A 1065 13.53 -49.34 44.97
C LEU A 1065 12.50 -50.27 44.32
N ASN A 1066 12.89 -51.03 43.29
CA ASN A 1066 12.01 -52.02 42.65
C ASN A 1066 11.49 -53.10 43.63
N LYS A 1067 12.20 -53.35 44.74
CA LYS A 1067 11.77 -54.30 45.78
C LYS A 1067 10.64 -53.73 46.66
N GLU A 1068 10.62 -52.42 46.87
CA GLU A 1068 9.62 -51.73 47.69
C GLU A 1068 8.44 -51.23 46.85
N LEU A 1069 8.73 -50.74 45.65
CA LEU A 1069 7.75 -50.28 44.67
C LEU A 1069 8.05 -50.93 43.30
N SER A 1070 7.30 -51.98 42.97
CA SER A 1070 7.52 -52.75 41.73
C SER A 1070 7.47 -51.88 40.48
N PHE A 1071 8.58 -51.80 39.75
CA PHE A 1071 8.71 -51.01 38.52
C PHE A 1071 7.80 -51.53 37.40
N LYS A 1072 7.58 -52.84 37.36
CA LYS A 1072 6.68 -53.48 36.39
C LYS A 1072 5.23 -53.10 36.66
N ASN A 1073 4.77 -53.22 37.90
CA ASN A 1073 3.36 -53.06 38.23
C ASN A 1073 2.93 -51.58 38.21
N ASN A 1074 3.82 -50.68 38.59
CA ASN A 1074 3.51 -49.26 38.73
C ASN A 1074 3.85 -48.43 37.48
N PHE A 1075 4.92 -48.79 36.76
CA PHE A 1075 5.40 -48.02 35.61
C PHE A 1075 5.38 -48.80 34.30
N GLY A 1076 5.13 -50.12 34.31
CA GLY A 1076 5.12 -50.94 33.08
C GLY A 1076 6.51 -51.21 32.50
N ILE A 1077 7.55 -51.20 33.35
CA ILE A 1077 8.93 -51.46 32.95
C ILE A 1077 9.18 -52.96 32.77
N ASN A 1078 9.90 -53.35 31.70
CA ASN A 1078 10.33 -54.72 31.50
C ASN A 1078 11.42 -55.10 32.51
N GLN A 1079 11.18 -56.16 33.30
CA GLN A 1079 12.09 -56.58 34.36
C GLN A 1079 13.22 -57.50 33.89
N THR A 1080 13.13 -58.05 32.68
CA THR A 1080 14.06 -59.08 32.17
C THR A 1080 15.52 -58.62 32.15
N HIS A 1081 15.77 -57.32 31.94
CA HIS A 1081 17.11 -56.77 31.71
C HIS A 1081 17.56 -55.77 32.78
N LEU A 1082 16.89 -55.67 33.93
CA LEU A 1082 17.21 -54.65 34.94
C LEU A 1082 18.67 -54.70 35.42
N GLU A 1083 19.22 -55.89 35.66
CA GLU A 1083 20.62 -56.00 36.09
C GLU A 1083 21.59 -55.58 34.97
N ALA A 1084 21.27 -55.89 33.71
CA ALA A 1084 22.06 -55.43 32.57
C ALA A 1084 22.00 -53.89 32.43
N TYR A 1085 20.83 -53.28 32.65
CA TYR A 1085 20.69 -51.82 32.66
C TYR A 1085 21.53 -51.18 33.77
N LYS A 1086 21.55 -51.80 34.95
CA LYS A 1086 22.35 -51.35 36.08
C LYS A 1086 23.85 -51.38 35.78
N GLU A 1087 24.35 -52.49 35.24
CA GLU A 1087 25.77 -52.62 34.87
C GLU A 1087 26.16 -51.63 33.75
N CYS A 1088 25.30 -51.48 32.72
CA CYS A 1088 25.50 -50.52 31.63
C CYS A 1088 25.66 -49.07 32.14
N LEU A 1089 24.87 -48.67 33.13
CA LEU A 1089 24.96 -47.33 33.74
C LEU A 1089 26.29 -47.13 34.49
N LYS A 1090 26.91 -48.19 35.01
CA LYS A 1090 28.15 -48.11 35.81
C LYS A 1090 29.43 -48.21 34.98
N GLU A 1091 29.40 -48.95 33.89
CA GLU A 1091 30.58 -49.34 33.10
C GLU A 1091 31.49 -48.16 32.72
N ASN A 1092 30.92 -47.06 32.24
CA ASN A 1092 31.66 -45.91 31.71
C ASN A 1092 31.50 -44.62 32.55
N ALA A 1093 31.17 -44.74 33.84
CA ALA A 1093 30.80 -43.60 34.68
C ALA A 1093 31.92 -42.55 34.81
N LEU A 1094 33.16 -42.98 35.06
CA LEU A 1094 34.31 -42.08 35.21
C LEU A 1094 34.64 -41.34 33.90
N ASP A 1095 34.60 -42.05 32.77
CA ASP A 1095 34.85 -41.44 31.47
C ASP A 1095 33.77 -40.41 31.12
N ASN A 1096 32.49 -40.72 31.38
CA ASN A 1096 31.39 -39.78 31.19
C ASN A 1096 31.58 -38.51 32.04
N LEU A 1097 31.96 -38.64 33.32
CA LEU A 1097 32.27 -37.49 34.18
C LEU A 1097 33.42 -36.64 33.62
N LYS A 1098 34.52 -37.27 33.19
CA LYS A 1098 35.69 -36.56 32.66
C LYS A 1098 35.40 -35.84 31.35
N ILE A 1099 34.67 -36.48 30.42
CA ILE A 1099 34.25 -35.85 29.16
C ILE A 1099 33.37 -34.64 29.46
N ALA A 1100 32.42 -34.77 30.38
CA ALA A 1100 31.54 -33.67 30.80
C ALA A 1100 32.32 -32.48 31.38
N LEU A 1101 33.30 -32.74 32.25
CA LEU A 1101 34.19 -31.72 32.79
C LEU A 1101 35.02 -31.04 31.70
N GLN A 1102 35.52 -31.80 30.71
CA GLN A 1102 36.25 -31.24 29.58
C GLN A 1102 35.37 -30.31 28.73
N GLU A 1103 34.15 -30.73 28.39
CA GLU A 1103 33.21 -29.92 27.63
C GLU A 1103 32.82 -28.64 28.39
N LYS A 1104 32.53 -28.74 29.69
CA LYS A 1104 32.24 -27.55 30.52
C LYS A 1104 33.44 -26.60 30.58
N LYS A 1105 34.67 -27.11 30.72
CA LYS A 1105 35.88 -26.27 30.71
C LYS A 1105 36.10 -25.57 29.37
N LYS A 1106 35.78 -26.22 28.24
CA LYS A 1106 35.82 -25.59 26.90
C LYS A 1106 34.79 -24.47 26.79
N GLU A 1107 33.58 -24.69 27.29
CA GLU A 1107 32.50 -23.70 27.24
C GLU A 1107 32.82 -22.43 28.04
N LEU A 1108 33.46 -22.58 29.20
CA LEU A 1108 33.87 -21.47 30.06
C LEU A 1108 34.97 -20.59 29.43
N LYS A 1109 35.55 -20.97 28.27
CA LYS A 1109 36.54 -20.21 27.50
C LYS A 1109 37.72 -19.64 28.33
N GLY A 1110 38.05 -20.25 29.47
CA GLY A 1110 39.15 -19.84 30.35
C GLY A 1110 38.72 -19.32 31.73
N ASP A 1111 37.44 -19.04 31.96
CA ASP A 1111 36.90 -18.56 33.25
C ASP A 1111 36.71 -19.71 34.27
N LEU A 1112 37.80 -20.41 34.58
CA LEU A 1112 37.80 -21.63 35.40
C LEU A 1112 37.96 -21.38 36.91
N ASP A 1113 38.19 -20.13 37.30
CA ASP A 1113 38.40 -19.71 38.68
C ASP A 1113 37.09 -19.28 39.38
N GLU A 1114 35.99 -19.17 38.64
CA GLU A 1114 34.66 -18.93 39.21
C GLU A 1114 34.18 -20.14 40.02
N ASN A 1115 33.31 -19.89 41.00
CA ASN A 1115 32.64 -20.96 41.74
C ASN A 1115 31.86 -21.85 40.78
N ILE A 1116 31.92 -23.15 41.01
CA ILE A 1116 31.12 -24.14 40.29
C ILE A 1116 29.63 -23.75 40.41
N ASP A 1117 28.98 -23.60 39.26
CA ASP A 1117 27.64 -23.03 39.14
C ASP A 1117 26.54 -24.09 38.93
N GLU A 1118 26.91 -25.37 38.84
CA GLU A 1118 26.02 -26.52 38.72
C GLU A 1118 26.57 -27.80 39.36
N THR A 1119 25.70 -28.77 39.65
CA THR A 1119 26.09 -30.04 40.29
C THR A 1119 26.84 -30.97 39.33
N LEU A 1120 27.85 -31.68 39.83
CA LEU A 1120 28.58 -32.72 39.09
C LEU A 1120 27.85 -34.07 39.10
N PHE A 1121 26.84 -34.25 39.97
CA PHE A 1121 26.09 -35.50 40.12
C PHE A 1121 25.49 -36.01 38.82
N PHE A 1122 24.98 -35.12 37.98
CA PHE A 1122 24.30 -35.49 36.73
C PHE A 1122 25.26 -35.76 35.57
N TYR A 1123 26.54 -35.41 35.68
CA TYR A 1123 27.50 -35.56 34.58
C TYR A 1123 27.64 -37.03 34.15
N PRO A 1124 27.92 -37.99 35.04
CA PRO A 1124 27.94 -39.41 34.65
C PRO A 1124 26.58 -39.93 34.17
N LEU A 1125 25.46 -39.42 34.72
CA LEU A 1125 24.10 -39.82 34.34
C LEU A 1125 23.77 -39.50 32.88
N ILE A 1126 24.17 -38.33 32.37
CA ILE A 1126 23.86 -37.92 30.98
C ILE A 1126 24.49 -38.91 29.98
N GLY A 1127 25.77 -39.23 30.15
CA GLY A 1127 26.45 -40.21 29.31
C GLY A 1127 25.94 -41.63 29.51
N GLY A 1128 25.60 -42.00 30.76
CA GLY A 1128 25.03 -43.30 31.12
C GLY A 1128 23.66 -43.53 30.49
N ILE A 1129 22.76 -42.55 30.54
CA ILE A 1129 21.43 -42.62 29.91
C ILE A 1129 21.57 -42.80 28.39
N ASN A 1130 22.45 -42.03 27.75
CA ASN A 1130 22.66 -42.13 26.31
C ASN A 1130 23.18 -43.53 25.91
N HIS A 1131 24.12 -44.11 26.68
CA HIS A 1131 24.56 -45.50 26.47
C HIS A 1131 23.43 -46.51 26.70
N LEU A 1132 22.68 -46.35 27.78
CA LEU A 1132 21.58 -47.26 28.13
C LEU A 1132 20.53 -47.31 27.01
N VAL A 1133 20.13 -46.15 26.50
CA VAL A 1133 19.18 -46.02 25.38
C VAL A 1133 19.72 -46.70 24.12
N TYR A 1134 21.01 -46.53 23.81
CA TYR A 1134 21.65 -47.23 22.69
C TYR A 1134 21.66 -48.75 22.89
N ASN A 1135 22.08 -49.24 24.05
CA ASN A 1135 22.16 -50.67 24.36
C ASN A 1135 20.78 -51.36 24.35
N ILE A 1136 19.73 -50.68 24.85
CA ILE A 1136 18.34 -51.15 24.73
C ILE A 1136 17.98 -51.41 23.26
N HIS A 1137 18.42 -50.55 22.34
CA HIS A 1137 18.18 -50.73 20.92
C HIS A 1137 19.09 -51.80 20.29
N SER A 1138 20.42 -51.72 20.48
CA SER A 1138 21.41 -52.48 19.71
C SER A 1138 21.61 -53.93 20.16
N GLU A 1139 21.58 -54.20 21.47
CA GLU A 1139 21.99 -55.49 22.03
C GLU A 1139 20.82 -56.35 22.51
N LEU A 1140 19.72 -55.71 22.91
CA LEU A 1140 18.61 -56.40 23.59
C LEU A 1140 17.41 -56.68 22.68
N ASN A 1141 17.27 -55.96 21.54
CA ASN A 1141 16.24 -56.25 20.53
C ASN A 1141 16.69 -57.24 19.43
N SER A 1142 17.99 -57.51 19.33
CA SER A 1142 18.59 -58.44 18.36
C SER A 1142 18.52 -59.91 18.82
N GLN A 1143 17.97 -60.19 20.01
CA GLN A 1143 17.72 -61.55 20.52
C GLN A 1143 16.32 -62.11 20.18
N THR A 1144 15.55 -61.42 19.34
CA THR A 1144 14.22 -61.87 18.86
C THR A 1144 14.14 -61.91 17.32
N VAL A 1145 15.03 -62.70 16.71
CA VAL A 1145 14.84 -63.23 15.35
C VAL A 1145 14.86 -64.74 15.40
#